data_AF-A0A9Q4AX54-F1
#
_entry.id   AF-A0A9Q4AX54-F1
#
_cell.length_a   1.000
_cell.length_b   1.000
_cell.length_c   1.000
_cell.angle_alpha   90.00
_cell.angle_beta   90.00
_cell.angle_gamma   90.00
#
_symmetry.space_group_name_H-M   'P 1'
#
loop_
_entity.id
_entity.type
_entity.pdbx_description
1 polymer ?
#
loop_
_entity_poly.entity_id
_entity_poly.type
_entity_poly.pdbx_seq_one_letter_code
_entity_poly.pdbx_strand_id
1 'polypeptide(L)'
;MKTNSLRLLYSLMIVILIVFPIKNLMIEEVKAETPNDNVYVDPQLNIGSSEKIDIIVELEAPPVKLQKSEAEEKGVNFNQSVAEGAIEKEGKDFLSQLESINIDYSDLARYEESFNGFSLSLEANDINKILNFQEVIGIYPDNEYELLLEQKNKGTKDTAVELLEVTDLWDKGLSGEGVKVGVIDSGIDYHHPALSEAYKGGSSFVNDGQETPLEGHDGVRTTHGTNVSGIIAAQGTENVEFKGVAYGADLYVYRVLGNSNTGRTSDIIKAIEQAIRDDVDVINMSLGRKANEADTPLTRSINNTVKGGIPIVVANGNNGSNQKTVGDPATAELAISVGATAFENSTERVADFSSRGPVDGTYTIKPDVVAPGVGIYSTTALSSTGSESYENAFNYYSGTSMSAPYVTGVIALLLEEDSTLTPEELKVRLMNTAEPIANTFINDTGGGSVRALKAFQTPVTVSQQSNMPYPLENEEISYKTGSVNLGVLKLGGELERELTLEIMNYSEETIEYDIIWNPYYNSLNSDEFSIDFPSQVLVDGGSSKTITVNIKSQNLSTNMYVEGMLKFETAEKPHITVPIGGMTEVLSNPIKSFNISSNYVNASTTGITINYTVGVDAIERRMSVIDLETNDILGEVQDFSGNNSGDFNWDLKILSEGEEKKLTDGNYKIILTAHTESDHFFQKGINLTVSSVAPTTELKSLDLTDNLIEGKILSPFSDDKMVTEALTVEFSLQQEQEEYYASGSVTLAEDGSFNIKNKLHPGSSILTINSSDIAGNKNEETFNINWSGEFSEGDRGVAIEAFKEKMRLLGFEVTNEDKDFFGSEMKEKLLALQGYYSLDITGHIDKKTQKDINKILTTSFKDGQNSPAIQEFKQTLTILGFGTFPDNPSYNYGLVTKRVVEEFQLHYGLIANGIGDSVTLSKMEELLGQTLKDGDDNEQVKELKVNLTSLGFGNFPTNPSKRYGAVTERVVKDFQRTYGLRESGSANPLTLEKIQSLLNRSYKNGDQHDDISMLKKDLTSLGYGNFPRSPSPVYGKVTQAVVEEFQKDNNMPVTGVADANFFSKINYLRQIVYKSGDDSAEIRELKNHLTFLGFGNFPSNPSPRYGSVTTRIIKEFQSYYGLEKTGDVNRQTLNIIEQNISTIYQVNNSAPEIRELKKQLTKAGFGNFPSNPSVHYGSVTERVMREYQAHHNLIQNGIGDKITLQKLFE
;
A
#
# COMPACT_ATOMS: atom_id res chain seq x y z
N MET A 1 -37.21 8.31 71.52
CA MET A 1 -37.50 7.01 70.86
C MET A 1 -37.62 7.28 69.37
N LYS A 2 -36.94 6.59 68.44
CA LYS A 2 -35.80 5.64 68.50
C LYS A 2 -34.94 5.88 67.22
N THR A 3 -33.61 5.76 67.33
CA THR A 3 -32.59 5.45 66.28
C THR A 3 -32.81 5.92 64.83
N ASN A 4 -32.03 6.84 64.22
CA ASN A 4 -30.57 6.85 63.90
C ASN A 4 -30.10 5.69 62.98
N SER A 5 -29.25 5.87 61.94
CA SER A 5 -28.41 7.04 61.54
C SER A 5 -27.94 7.03 60.06
N LEU A 6 -27.75 8.24 59.48
CA LEU A 6 -26.86 8.71 58.36
C LEU A 6 -26.42 7.72 57.23
N ARG A 7 -26.52 8.07 55.93
CA ARG A 7 -25.72 9.11 55.20
C ARG A 7 -26.42 9.69 53.93
N LEU A 8 -25.75 10.66 53.28
CA LEU A 8 -26.08 11.48 52.08
C LEU A 8 -26.76 10.70 50.91
N LEU A 9 -27.76 11.19 50.14
CA LEU A 9 -28.03 12.47 49.40
C LEU A 9 -27.25 12.60 48.07
N TYR A 10 -27.79 13.11 46.93
CA TYR A 10 -29.16 13.52 46.51
C TYR A 10 -29.25 13.74 44.97
N SER A 11 -30.44 13.62 44.33
CA SER A 11 -30.74 14.16 42.96
C SER A 11 -32.27 14.25 42.69
N LEU A 12 -32.79 15.32 42.05
CA LEU A 12 -34.18 15.41 41.55
C LEU A 12 -34.47 16.60 40.59
N MET A 13 -35.38 16.37 39.63
CA MET A 13 -36.21 17.32 38.86
C MET A 13 -35.60 18.25 37.79
N ILE A 14 -36.48 18.71 36.88
CA ILE A 14 -36.21 19.39 35.60
C ILE A 14 -37.29 20.48 35.38
N VAL A 15 -37.02 21.44 34.47
CA VAL A 15 -37.96 22.35 33.74
C VAL A 15 -38.07 23.82 34.22
N ILE A 16 -37.92 24.74 33.23
CA ILE A 16 -38.31 26.16 33.11
C ILE A 16 -37.32 27.31 33.47
N LEU A 17 -36.81 27.92 32.37
CA LEU A 17 -36.49 29.34 32.09
C LEU A 17 -35.56 30.17 33.00
N ILE A 18 -34.32 30.40 32.53
CA ILE A 18 -33.71 31.74 32.47
C ILE A 18 -33.06 31.96 31.08
N VAL A 19 -33.23 33.19 30.59
CA VAL A 19 -32.70 33.85 29.38
C VAL A 19 -31.28 33.45 28.93
N PHE A 20 -31.11 33.22 27.62
CA PHE A 20 -29.82 33.32 26.90
C PHE A 20 -29.54 34.77 26.47
N PRO A 21 -28.36 35.34 26.79
CA PRO A 21 -27.80 36.43 26.00
C PRO A 21 -26.29 36.27 25.71
N ILE A 22 -25.97 36.45 24.43
CA ILE A 22 -24.66 36.64 23.79
C ILE A 22 -23.58 37.32 24.66
N LYS A 23 -22.35 36.79 24.66
CA LYS A 23 -21.14 37.62 24.44
C LYS A 23 -19.89 36.86 23.97
N ASN A 24 -19.17 37.51 23.05
CA ASN A 24 -17.98 37.02 22.34
C ASN A 24 -16.68 37.12 23.17
N LEU A 25 -15.59 36.70 22.53
CA LEU A 25 -14.19 37.14 22.71
C LEU A 25 -13.47 36.67 23.98
N MET A 26 -12.56 35.70 23.78
CA MET A 26 -11.14 36.02 23.83
C MET A 26 -10.45 35.50 22.56
N ILE A 27 -9.52 36.31 22.06
CA ILE A 27 -8.44 35.90 21.14
C ILE A 27 -7.24 35.64 22.05
N GLU A 28 -6.44 34.62 21.76
CA GLU A 28 -5.09 34.50 22.32
C GLU A 28 -4.06 34.39 21.18
N GLU A 29 -2.83 34.82 21.44
CA GLU A 29 -2.10 35.67 20.50
C GLU A 29 -1.51 34.96 19.26
N VAL A 30 -1.57 35.68 18.13
CA VAL A 30 -0.81 35.41 16.91
C VAL A 30 0.68 35.23 17.23
N LYS A 31 1.21 34.05 16.93
CA LYS A 31 2.59 33.95 16.43
C LYS A 31 2.53 34.11 14.91
N ALA A 32 3.50 34.82 14.34
CA ALA A 32 3.56 34.99 12.89
C ALA A 32 3.88 33.64 12.24
N GLU A 33 2.89 33.06 11.59
CA GLU A 33 3.09 31.95 10.66
C GLU A 33 3.70 32.49 9.36
N THR A 34 4.54 31.66 8.73
CA THR A 34 5.13 31.91 7.42
C THR A 34 4.10 31.68 6.31
N PRO A 35 4.37 32.08 5.05
CA PRO A 35 3.53 31.73 3.90
C PRO A 35 3.25 30.22 3.80
N ASN A 36 2.15 29.88 3.13
CA ASN A 36 1.70 28.51 2.95
C ASN A 36 2.56 27.80 1.88
N ASP A 37 3.53 26.97 2.30
CA ASP A 37 4.54 26.35 1.42
C ASP A 37 3.97 25.33 0.39
N ASN A 38 2.66 25.09 0.37
CA ASN A 38 2.01 24.00 -0.38
C ASN A 38 1.30 24.40 -1.70
N VAL A 39 1.16 25.70 -2.02
CA VAL A 39 0.41 26.12 -3.22
C VAL A 39 1.24 25.90 -4.49
N TYR A 40 0.71 25.15 -5.46
CA TYR A 40 1.39 24.93 -6.73
C TYR A 40 1.33 26.15 -7.64
N VAL A 41 2.46 26.48 -8.26
CA VAL A 41 2.57 27.50 -9.31
C VAL A 41 3.26 26.86 -10.50
N ASP A 42 2.60 26.88 -11.66
CA ASP A 42 3.18 26.38 -12.90
C ASP A 42 4.52 27.10 -13.21
N PRO A 43 5.64 26.37 -13.42
CA PRO A 43 6.95 26.96 -13.70
C PRO A 43 7.03 27.89 -14.93
N GLN A 44 6.02 27.89 -15.79
CA GLN A 44 5.88 28.85 -16.91
C GLN A 44 5.54 30.27 -16.43
N LEU A 45 5.01 30.41 -15.20
CA LEU A 45 4.59 31.69 -14.62
C LEU A 45 5.79 32.42 -13.98
N ASN A 46 6.29 33.45 -14.68
CA ASN A 46 7.34 34.32 -14.14
C ASN A 46 6.78 35.30 -13.08
N ILE A 47 6.58 34.79 -11.85
CA ILE A 47 6.07 35.55 -10.69
C ILE A 47 6.98 36.70 -10.20
N GLY A 48 8.09 36.99 -10.91
CA GLY A 48 8.91 38.18 -10.74
C GLY A 48 8.65 39.29 -11.77
N SER A 49 7.81 39.06 -12.79
CA SER A 49 7.51 40.03 -13.85
C SER A 49 6.38 41.00 -13.46
N SER A 50 6.39 42.21 -14.02
CA SER A 50 5.26 43.15 -13.98
C SER A 50 4.47 43.17 -15.29
N GLU A 51 4.56 42.09 -16.07
CA GLU A 51 3.72 41.88 -17.25
C GLU A 51 2.33 41.39 -16.79
N LYS A 52 1.27 41.91 -17.40
CA LYS A 52 -0.07 41.34 -17.22
C LYS A 52 -0.16 40.01 -17.97
N ILE A 53 -0.68 39.01 -17.27
CA ILE A 53 -0.85 37.64 -17.73
C ILE A 53 -2.24 37.12 -17.34
N ASP A 54 -2.74 36.19 -18.13
CA ASP A 54 -4.02 35.51 -17.92
C ASP A 54 -3.75 34.17 -17.21
N ILE A 55 -4.43 33.93 -16.09
CA ILE A 55 -4.23 32.74 -15.24
C ILE A 55 -5.52 32.00 -14.94
N ILE A 56 -5.39 30.69 -14.70
CA ILE A 56 -6.38 29.84 -14.04
C ILE A 56 -5.92 29.64 -12.60
N VAL A 57 -6.86 29.77 -11.65
CA VAL A 57 -6.67 29.48 -10.21
C VAL A 57 -7.62 28.36 -9.82
N GLU A 58 -7.11 27.39 -9.08
CA GLU A 58 -7.80 26.17 -8.66
C GLU A 58 -7.98 26.13 -7.14
N LEU A 59 -9.16 25.68 -6.67
CA LEU A 59 -9.52 25.64 -5.26
C LEU A 59 -9.72 24.21 -4.73
N GLU A 60 -9.64 24.05 -3.41
CA GLU A 60 -9.55 22.78 -2.68
C GLU A 60 -10.72 21.79 -2.90
N ALA A 61 -11.99 22.20 -3.01
CA ALA A 61 -13.09 21.24 -3.14
C ALA A 61 -13.27 20.66 -4.56
N PRO A 62 -13.38 19.33 -4.74
CA PRO A 62 -13.70 18.73 -6.04
C PRO A 62 -15.13 19.09 -6.51
N PRO A 63 -15.42 19.18 -7.84
CA PRO A 63 -16.74 19.56 -8.36
C PRO A 63 -17.91 18.64 -7.94
N VAL A 64 -19.14 19.17 -7.93
CA VAL A 64 -20.33 18.43 -7.43
C VAL A 64 -20.61 17.15 -8.22
N LYS A 65 -20.52 17.19 -9.56
CA LYS A 65 -20.75 15.98 -10.39
C LYS A 65 -19.67 14.92 -10.19
N LEU A 66 -18.42 15.31 -9.92
CA LEU A 66 -17.35 14.41 -9.50
C LEU A 66 -17.71 13.75 -8.16
N GLN A 67 -17.90 14.54 -7.09
CA GLN A 67 -18.26 14.02 -5.76
C GLN A 67 -19.51 13.12 -5.76
N LYS A 68 -20.51 13.45 -6.60
CA LYS A 68 -21.72 12.63 -6.77
C LYS A 68 -21.38 11.27 -7.33
N SER A 69 -20.62 11.24 -8.43
CA SER A 69 -20.11 10.02 -9.03
C SER A 69 -19.41 9.22 -7.93
N GLU A 70 -18.38 9.79 -7.29
CA GLU A 70 -17.57 9.15 -6.25
C GLU A 70 -18.37 8.56 -5.07
N ALA A 71 -19.52 9.15 -4.73
CA ALA A 71 -20.37 8.66 -3.66
C ALA A 71 -21.32 7.52 -4.08
N GLU A 72 -21.97 7.63 -5.25
CA GLU A 72 -22.78 6.54 -5.83
C GLU A 72 -21.92 5.30 -6.06
N GLU A 73 -20.72 5.56 -6.58
CA GLU A 73 -19.59 4.68 -6.74
C GLU A 73 -19.17 3.96 -5.45
N LYS A 74 -18.81 4.71 -4.40
CA LYS A 74 -18.37 4.18 -3.10
C LYS A 74 -19.50 3.49 -2.32
N GLY A 75 -20.70 3.38 -2.88
CA GLY A 75 -21.89 2.81 -2.23
C GLY A 75 -22.36 3.62 -1.01
N VAL A 76 -21.98 4.90 -0.93
CA VAL A 76 -22.25 5.78 0.21
C VAL A 76 -23.34 6.80 -0.12
N ASN A 77 -24.03 7.29 0.91
CA ASN A 77 -25.11 8.26 0.73
C ASN A 77 -24.52 9.64 0.38
N PHE A 78 -24.57 10.02 -0.90
CA PHE A 78 -24.23 11.37 -1.35
C PHE A 78 -25.14 12.43 -0.71
N ASN A 79 -24.57 13.59 -0.38
CA ASN A 79 -25.33 14.73 0.14
C ASN A 79 -24.99 15.99 -0.66
N GLN A 80 -25.71 16.15 -1.77
CA GLN A 80 -25.57 17.26 -2.72
C GLN A 80 -25.50 18.64 -2.06
N SER A 81 -26.37 18.93 -1.09
CA SER A 81 -26.40 20.22 -0.39
C SER A 81 -25.17 20.51 0.48
N VAL A 82 -24.35 19.50 0.80
CA VAL A 82 -23.06 19.69 1.50
C VAL A 82 -21.93 19.91 0.49
N ALA A 83 -21.93 19.19 -0.63
CA ALA A 83 -20.96 19.39 -1.72
C ALA A 83 -21.10 20.80 -2.33
N GLU A 84 -22.32 21.19 -2.70
CA GLU A 84 -22.65 22.55 -3.18
C GLU A 84 -22.25 23.61 -2.14
N GLY A 85 -22.56 23.38 -0.87
CA GLY A 85 -22.26 24.33 0.22
C GLY A 85 -20.77 24.48 0.56
N ALA A 86 -19.91 23.53 0.15
CA ALA A 86 -18.46 23.65 0.27
C ALA A 86 -17.89 24.55 -0.84
N ILE A 87 -18.21 24.23 -2.10
CA ILE A 87 -17.78 24.97 -3.29
C ILE A 87 -18.30 26.43 -3.24
N GLU A 88 -19.56 26.63 -2.85
CA GLU A 88 -20.17 27.97 -2.72
C GLU A 88 -19.55 28.78 -1.56
N LYS A 89 -18.93 28.11 -0.56
CA LYS A 89 -18.18 28.77 0.52
C LYS A 89 -16.79 29.18 0.03
N GLU A 90 -16.02 28.27 -0.57
CA GLU A 90 -14.67 28.55 -1.08
C GLU A 90 -14.67 29.68 -2.11
N GLY A 91 -15.61 29.65 -3.06
CA GLY A 91 -15.76 30.74 -4.03
C GLY A 91 -16.00 32.11 -3.38
N LYS A 92 -16.72 32.16 -2.25
CA LYS A 92 -16.96 33.40 -1.48
C LYS A 92 -15.76 33.81 -0.64
N ASP A 93 -15.05 32.87 -0.04
CA ASP A 93 -13.86 33.15 0.77
C ASP A 93 -12.72 33.65 -0.13
N PHE A 94 -12.55 33.08 -1.33
CA PHE A 94 -11.63 33.56 -2.37
C PHE A 94 -11.96 34.98 -2.82
N LEU A 95 -13.21 35.24 -3.21
CA LEU A 95 -13.63 36.59 -3.64
C LEU A 95 -13.47 37.62 -2.52
N SER A 96 -13.78 37.25 -1.28
CA SER A 96 -13.62 38.13 -0.11
C SER A 96 -12.14 38.45 0.17
N GLN A 97 -11.24 37.49 -0.03
CA GLN A 97 -9.79 37.71 0.10
C GLN A 97 -9.24 38.51 -1.08
N LEU A 98 -9.70 38.25 -2.31
CA LEU A 98 -9.34 38.98 -3.53
C LEU A 98 -9.74 40.46 -3.45
N GLU A 99 -10.94 40.78 -2.94
CA GLU A 99 -11.36 42.16 -2.65
C GLU A 99 -10.56 42.83 -1.52
N SER A 100 -9.99 42.03 -0.60
CA SER A 100 -9.21 42.56 0.53
C SER A 100 -7.78 42.94 0.16
N ILE A 101 -7.21 42.32 -0.88
CA ILE A 101 -5.86 42.65 -1.39
C ILE A 101 -5.94 43.69 -2.50
N ASN A 102 -5.15 44.75 -2.37
CA ASN A 102 -5.10 45.81 -3.38
C ASN A 102 -4.26 45.37 -4.59
N ILE A 103 -4.90 44.65 -5.53
CA ILE A 103 -4.36 44.23 -6.84
C ILE A 103 -5.24 44.76 -7.98
N ASP A 104 -4.68 44.89 -9.18
CA ASP A 104 -5.40 45.35 -10.37
C ASP A 104 -5.68 44.18 -11.33
N TYR A 105 -6.85 43.55 -11.18
CA TYR A 105 -7.28 42.39 -11.98
C TYR A 105 -8.44 42.69 -12.93
N SER A 106 -8.56 41.91 -13.99
CA SER A 106 -9.69 41.96 -14.93
C SER A 106 -10.14 40.55 -15.35
N ASP A 107 -11.22 40.49 -16.15
CA ASP A 107 -11.68 39.30 -16.88
C ASP A 107 -11.99 38.06 -15.99
N LEU A 108 -12.38 38.34 -14.75
CA LEU A 108 -12.72 37.36 -13.71
C LEU A 108 -13.92 36.49 -14.12
N ALA A 109 -13.72 35.17 -14.18
CA ALA A 109 -14.77 34.16 -14.36
C ALA A 109 -14.63 33.03 -13.32
N ARG A 110 -15.74 32.33 -13.01
CA ARG A 110 -15.87 31.29 -11.98
C ARG A 110 -16.23 29.94 -12.62
N TYR A 111 -15.66 28.86 -12.10
CA TYR A 111 -15.92 27.47 -12.48
C TYR A 111 -16.36 26.66 -11.25
N GLU A 112 -17.38 25.80 -11.41
CA GLU A 112 -18.01 24.98 -10.35
C GLU A 112 -18.51 23.59 -10.83
N GLU A 113 -18.72 23.35 -12.13
CA GLU A 113 -19.35 22.12 -12.67
C GLU A 113 -18.33 21.01 -12.97
N SER A 114 -17.25 21.37 -13.69
CA SER A 114 -16.17 20.46 -14.10
C SER A 114 -14.83 20.78 -13.46
N PHE A 115 -14.68 21.97 -12.88
CA PHE A 115 -13.45 22.48 -12.29
C PHE A 115 -13.85 23.45 -11.17
N ASN A 116 -13.29 23.38 -9.97
CA ASN A 116 -13.54 24.38 -8.91
C ASN A 116 -12.43 25.43 -8.98
N GLY A 117 -12.76 26.63 -9.43
CA GLY A 117 -11.73 27.63 -9.65
C GLY A 117 -12.21 28.96 -10.19
N PHE A 118 -11.25 29.76 -10.65
CA PHE A 118 -11.45 31.03 -11.31
C PHE A 118 -10.48 31.18 -12.49
N SER A 119 -10.76 32.06 -13.44
CA SER A 119 -9.74 32.65 -14.32
C SER A 119 -9.76 34.16 -14.19
N LEU A 120 -8.60 34.81 -14.27
CA LEU A 120 -8.46 36.27 -14.19
C LEU A 120 -7.13 36.75 -14.81
N SER A 121 -7.09 38.02 -15.20
CA SER A 121 -5.89 38.68 -15.74
C SER A 121 -5.28 39.63 -14.70
N LEU A 122 -3.99 39.48 -14.36
CA LEU A 122 -3.28 40.32 -13.36
C LEU A 122 -1.78 40.47 -13.69
N GLU A 123 -1.06 41.39 -13.01
CA GLU A 123 0.41 41.43 -13.11
C GLU A 123 1.03 40.19 -12.45
N ALA A 124 1.98 39.52 -13.11
CA ALA A 124 2.53 38.24 -12.63
C ALA A 124 3.15 38.31 -11.22
N ASN A 125 3.70 39.46 -10.83
CA ASN A 125 4.21 39.76 -9.49
C ASN A 125 3.13 39.71 -8.39
N ASP A 126 1.85 39.93 -8.73
CA ASP A 126 0.74 39.93 -7.78
C ASP A 126 0.22 38.52 -7.47
N ILE A 127 0.68 37.49 -8.21
CA ILE A 127 0.48 36.07 -7.84
C ILE A 127 0.97 35.83 -6.41
N ASN A 128 2.11 36.41 -6.02
CA ASN A 128 2.67 36.29 -4.67
C ASN A 128 1.71 36.76 -3.54
N LYS A 129 0.66 37.52 -3.86
CA LYS A 129 -0.36 37.97 -2.90
C LYS A 129 -1.46 36.91 -2.70
N ILE A 130 -1.85 36.20 -3.76
CA ILE A 130 -2.89 35.15 -3.73
C ILE A 130 -2.37 33.78 -3.25
N LEU A 131 -1.05 33.52 -3.25
CA LEU A 131 -0.44 32.31 -2.66
C LEU A 131 -0.69 32.12 -1.15
N ASN A 132 -1.23 33.13 -0.46
CA ASN A 132 -1.53 33.08 0.98
C ASN A 132 -3.01 32.79 1.26
N PHE A 133 -3.84 32.61 0.22
CA PHE A 133 -5.25 32.27 0.37
C PHE A 133 -5.34 30.77 0.69
N GLN A 134 -6.04 30.42 1.77
CA GLN A 134 -6.00 29.06 2.31
C GLN A 134 -6.59 28.02 1.33
N GLU A 135 -7.64 28.43 0.61
CA GLU A 135 -8.42 27.61 -0.30
C GLU A 135 -7.81 27.43 -1.70
N VAL A 136 -6.70 28.10 -2.03
CA VAL A 136 -6.04 28.01 -3.35
C VAL A 136 -5.00 26.89 -3.34
N ILE A 137 -5.16 25.91 -4.24
CA ILE A 137 -4.23 24.77 -4.34
C ILE A 137 -3.28 24.89 -5.55
N GLY A 138 -3.70 25.54 -6.64
CA GLY A 138 -2.94 25.59 -7.89
C GLY A 138 -3.15 26.88 -8.71
N ILE A 139 -2.10 27.35 -9.37
CA ILE A 139 -2.10 28.52 -10.25
C ILE A 139 -1.36 28.19 -11.55
N TYR A 140 -2.04 28.43 -12.69
CA TYR A 140 -1.64 27.97 -14.01
C TYR A 140 -1.81 29.07 -15.09
N PRO A 141 -1.07 29.03 -16.22
CA PRO A 141 -1.31 29.93 -17.35
C PRO A 141 -2.61 29.60 -18.11
N ASP A 142 -3.33 30.62 -18.56
CA ASP A 142 -4.46 30.47 -19.49
C ASP A 142 -3.95 30.23 -20.93
N ASN A 143 -3.55 28.99 -21.19
CA ASN A 143 -2.94 28.51 -22.43
C ASN A 143 -3.84 28.66 -23.67
N GLU A 144 -3.19 28.80 -24.83
CA GLU A 144 -3.85 28.91 -26.13
C GLU A 144 -3.85 27.57 -26.89
N TYR A 145 -4.98 27.25 -27.52
CA TYR A 145 -5.22 26.05 -28.34
C TYR A 145 -5.58 26.46 -29.78
N GLU A 146 -5.23 25.61 -30.74
CA GLU A 146 -5.41 25.83 -32.18
C GLU A 146 -6.30 24.75 -32.85
N LEU A 147 -6.78 25.05 -34.06
CA LEU A 147 -7.43 24.07 -34.94
C LEU A 147 -6.44 23.01 -35.43
N LEU A 148 -6.76 21.72 -35.22
CA LEU A 148 -5.97 20.59 -35.70
C LEU A 148 -6.33 20.21 -37.15
N LEU A 149 -6.15 21.17 -38.07
CA LEU A 149 -6.46 21.08 -39.50
C LEU A 149 -5.20 20.99 -40.38
N GLU A 150 -5.19 20.04 -41.31
CA GLU A 150 -4.16 19.80 -42.32
C GLU A 150 -4.61 20.20 -43.74
N GLN A 151 -3.71 20.02 -44.73
CA GLN A 151 -3.95 20.46 -46.11
C GLN A 151 -5.26 19.92 -46.73
N LYS A 152 -5.94 20.79 -47.48
CA LYS A 152 -7.18 20.51 -48.22
C LYS A 152 -6.91 19.63 -49.46
N ASN A 153 -6.65 18.35 -49.21
CA ASN A 153 -6.39 17.33 -50.23
C ASN A 153 -7.71 16.78 -50.80
N LYS A 154 -7.77 16.53 -52.12
CA LYS A 154 -8.93 15.85 -52.72
C LYS A 154 -8.94 14.36 -52.36
N GLY A 155 -9.86 13.96 -51.50
CA GLY A 155 -10.14 12.56 -51.21
C GLY A 155 -11.07 11.90 -52.23
N THR A 156 -11.36 10.62 -52.01
CA THR A 156 -12.49 9.91 -52.62
C THR A 156 -13.74 10.16 -51.79
N LYS A 157 -14.87 10.43 -52.45
CA LYS A 157 -16.17 10.54 -51.79
C LYS A 157 -16.59 9.17 -51.21
N ASP A 158 -17.37 9.19 -50.14
CA ASP A 158 -18.16 8.09 -49.56
C ASP A 158 -17.44 6.88 -48.90
N THR A 159 -16.12 6.68 -49.07
CA THR A 159 -15.42 5.48 -48.54
C THR A 159 -15.29 5.40 -47.01
N ALA A 160 -15.55 6.49 -46.26
CA ALA A 160 -15.30 6.54 -44.82
C ALA A 160 -16.38 5.83 -43.97
N VAL A 161 -17.67 6.03 -44.30
CA VAL A 161 -18.78 5.37 -43.59
C VAL A 161 -18.85 3.87 -43.89
N GLU A 162 -18.41 3.45 -45.07
CA GLU A 162 -18.21 2.04 -45.44
C GLU A 162 -17.09 1.41 -44.60
N LEU A 163 -15.92 2.07 -44.53
CA LEU A 163 -14.75 1.59 -43.77
C LEU A 163 -15.01 1.51 -42.26
N LEU A 164 -15.84 2.40 -41.72
CA LEU A 164 -16.29 2.38 -40.34
C LEU A 164 -17.45 1.39 -40.08
N GLU A 165 -17.97 0.68 -41.08
CA GLU A 165 -19.13 -0.22 -40.95
C GLU A 165 -20.38 0.49 -40.38
N VAL A 166 -20.59 1.77 -40.74
CA VAL A 166 -21.70 2.60 -40.24
C VAL A 166 -23.01 2.34 -41.01
N THR A 167 -22.92 2.00 -42.29
CA THR A 167 -24.07 1.69 -43.16
C THR A 167 -24.96 0.58 -42.61
N ASP A 168 -24.36 -0.43 -41.99
CA ASP A 168 -25.04 -1.57 -41.38
C ASP A 168 -25.78 -1.23 -40.08
N LEU A 169 -25.51 -0.05 -39.49
CA LEU A 169 -26.30 0.53 -38.39
C LEU A 169 -27.47 1.36 -38.95
N TRP A 170 -27.26 2.11 -40.02
CA TRP A 170 -28.35 2.81 -40.71
C TRP A 170 -29.40 1.83 -41.28
N ASP A 171 -28.98 0.68 -41.81
CA ASP A 171 -29.88 -0.40 -42.27
C ASP A 171 -30.64 -1.10 -41.12
N LYS A 172 -30.20 -0.93 -39.87
CA LYS A 172 -30.98 -1.33 -38.67
C LYS A 172 -32.01 -0.29 -38.24
N GLY A 173 -31.93 0.93 -38.79
CA GLY A 173 -32.76 2.07 -38.43
C GLY A 173 -32.09 3.06 -37.47
N LEU A 174 -30.82 2.84 -37.09
CA LEU A 174 -30.09 3.76 -36.22
C LEU A 174 -29.66 5.02 -36.99
N SER A 175 -29.70 6.15 -36.30
CA SER A 175 -29.47 7.50 -36.82
C SER A 175 -28.85 8.47 -35.81
N GLY A 176 -28.83 8.14 -34.51
CA GLY A 176 -28.57 9.05 -33.39
C GLY A 176 -29.82 9.82 -32.91
N GLU A 177 -31.04 9.40 -33.26
CA GLU A 177 -32.27 10.12 -32.89
C GLU A 177 -32.40 10.23 -31.36
N GLY A 178 -32.61 11.46 -30.88
CA GLY A 178 -32.76 11.76 -29.45
C GLY A 178 -31.47 11.97 -28.68
N VAL A 179 -30.29 11.72 -29.27
CA VAL A 179 -28.99 11.96 -28.64
C VAL A 179 -28.51 13.40 -28.90
N LYS A 180 -28.16 14.13 -27.85
CA LYS A 180 -27.60 15.48 -27.90
C LYS A 180 -26.07 15.44 -28.00
N VAL A 181 -25.51 16.00 -29.07
CA VAL A 181 -24.07 16.08 -29.29
C VAL A 181 -23.57 17.51 -29.11
N GLY A 182 -22.74 17.71 -28.09
CA GLY A 182 -21.95 18.92 -27.89
C GLY A 182 -20.78 19.01 -28.88
N VAL A 183 -20.57 20.17 -29.50
CA VAL A 183 -19.41 20.41 -30.39
C VAL A 183 -18.68 21.65 -29.92
N ILE A 184 -17.48 21.49 -29.33
CA ILE A 184 -16.63 22.59 -28.88
C ILE A 184 -15.58 22.86 -29.95
N ASP A 185 -15.76 23.96 -30.70
CA ASP A 185 -14.97 24.28 -31.90
C ASP A 185 -15.02 25.80 -32.22
N SER A 186 -14.98 26.16 -33.49
CA SER A 186 -14.99 27.50 -34.08
C SER A 186 -16.38 28.03 -34.46
N GLY A 187 -17.42 27.20 -34.33
CA GLY A 187 -18.82 27.55 -34.57
C GLY A 187 -19.53 26.61 -35.52
N ILE A 188 -20.71 27.00 -35.99
CA ILE A 188 -21.51 26.27 -37.00
C ILE A 188 -22.27 27.25 -37.89
N ASP A 189 -22.26 27.02 -39.21
CA ASP A 189 -23.22 27.62 -40.14
C ASP A 189 -24.56 26.89 -39.99
N TYR A 190 -25.33 27.22 -38.95
CA TYR A 190 -26.63 26.58 -38.70
C TYR A 190 -27.71 26.95 -39.73
N HIS A 191 -27.42 27.84 -40.69
CA HIS A 191 -28.26 28.05 -41.87
C HIS A 191 -28.00 27.02 -42.98
N HIS A 192 -26.94 26.21 -42.85
CA HIS A 192 -26.59 25.17 -43.81
C HIS A 192 -27.69 24.08 -43.88
N PRO A 193 -28.32 23.82 -45.05
CA PRO A 193 -29.50 22.93 -45.16
C PRO A 193 -29.29 21.48 -44.74
N ALA A 194 -28.05 21.02 -44.59
CA ALA A 194 -27.72 19.70 -44.07
C ALA A 194 -27.70 19.63 -42.52
N LEU A 195 -27.68 20.76 -41.84
CA LEU A 195 -27.44 20.91 -40.39
C LEU A 195 -28.53 21.73 -39.68
N SER A 196 -29.30 22.54 -40.40
CA SER A 196 -30.25 23.50 -39.82
C SER A 196 -31.39 22.89 -39.01
N GLU A 197 -31.76 21.64 -39.29
CA GLU A 197 -32.74 20.88 -38.50
C GLU A 197 -32.08 20.12 -37.32
N ALA A 198 -30.80 19.79 -37.42
CA ALA A 198 -30.04 19.12 -36.36
C ALA A 198 -29.62 20.10 -35.25
N TYR A 199 -29.27 21.34 -35.60
CA TYR A 199 -28.86 22.38 -34.65
C TYR A 199 -29.99 22.79 -33.70
N LYS A 200 -29.76 22.67 -32.38
CA LYS A 200 -30.73 23.03 -31.32
C LYS A 200 -30.29 24.14 -30.39
N GLY A 201 -28.97 24.35 -30.19
CA GLY A 201 -28.50 25.30 -29.18
C GLY A 201 -26.98 25.46 -29.08
N GLY A 202 -26.51 25.96 -27.93
CA GLY A 202 -25.13 26.34 -27.67
C GLY A 202 -24.88 27.86 -27.74
N SER A 203 -23.62 28.29 -27.62
CA SER A 203 -23.23 29.68 -27.37
C SER A 203 -21.81 29.98 -27.88
N SER A 204 -21.40 31.26 -27.94
CA SER A 204 -20.00 31.63 -28.15
C SER A 204 -19.37 32.21 -26.90
N PHE A 205 -18.12 31.82 -26.64
CA PHE A 205 -17.26 32.30 -25.56
C PHE A 205 -16.11 33.18 -26.08
N VAL A 206 -15.96 33.29 -27.41
CA VAL A 206 -14.96 34.15 -28.04
C VAL A 206 -15.30 35.62 -27.77
N ASN A 207 -14.33 36.37 -27.24
CA ASN A 207 -14.47 37.81 -26.97
C ASN A 207 -14.38 38.67 -28.26
N ASP A 208 -15.25 38.41 -29.24
CA ASP A 208 -15.44 39.22 -30.45
C ASP A 208 -16.84 39.86 -30.58
N GLY A 209 -17.65 39.75 -29.53
CA GLY A 209 -18.97 40.40 -29.41
C GLY A 209 -20.13 39.63 -30.05
N GLN A 210 -19.90 38.39 -30.49
CA GLN A 210 -20.94 37.47 -30.95
C GLN A 210 -21.41 36.59 -29.78
N GLU A 211 -22.71 36.54 -29.51
CA GLU A 211 -23.30 35.67 -28.46
C GLU A 211 -23.59 34.26 -29.00
N THR A 212 -23.91 34.14 -30.29
CA THR A 212 -24.28 32.86 -30.93
C THR A 212 -23.07 32.13 -31.52
N PRO A 213 -23.08 30.79 -31.64
CA PRO A 213 -21.99 30.03 -32.27
C PRO A 213 -21.97 30.13 -33.82
N LEU A 214 -22.67 31.08 -34.43
CA LEU A 214 -22.75 31.20 -35.88
C LEU A 214 -21.36 31.49 -36.49
N GLU A 215 -20.94 30.67 -37.47
CA GLU A 215 -19.73 30.94 -38.26
C GLU A 215 -20.00 31.23 -39.74
N GLY A 216 -18.96 31.72 -40.43
CA GLY A 216 -19.02 32.22 -41.80
C GLY A 216 -19.82 33.53 -42.03
N HIS A 217 -20.44 34.07 -40.99
CA HIS A 217 -21.35 35.22 -41.08
C HIS A 217 -20.94 36.35 -40.13
N ASP A 218 -21.47 37.56 -40.37
CA ASP A 218 -21.36 38.74 -39.49
C ASP A 218 -19.94 39.07 -38.96
N GLY A 219 -18.93 38.83 -39.80
CA GLY A 219 -17.52 39.10 -39.51
C GLY A 219 -16.73 37.88 -39.05
N VAL A 220 -17.40 36.79 -38.67
CA VAL A 220 -16.78 35.47 -38.42
C VAL A 220 -16.41 34.83 -39.76
N ARG A 221 -15.20 34.27 -39.85
CA ARG A 221 -14.60 33.69 -41.07
C ARG A 221 -14.16 32.24 -40.92
N THR A 222 -14.41 31.66 -39.76
CA THR A 222 -14.17 30.24 -39.48
C THR A 222 -15.18 29.38 -40.26
N THR A 223 -14.86 28.09 -40.40
CA THR A 223 -15.70 27.10 -41.10
C THR A 223 -15.46 25.66 -40.60
N HIS A 224 -14.71 25.49 -39.52
CA HIS A 224 -14.19 24.17 -39.15
C HIS A 224 -15.21 23.39 -38.34
N GLY A 225 -15.88 24.03 -37.38
CA GLY A 225 -16.93 23.40 -36.59
C GLY A 225 -18.16 23.03 -37.43
N THR A 226 -18.44 23.75 -38.52
CA THR A 226 -19.41 23.34 -39.56
C THR A 226 -19.02 22.02 -40.23
N ASN A 227 -17.74 21.77 -40.48
CA ASN A 227 -17.25 20.55 -41.14
C ASN A 227 -17.27 19.36 -40.17
N VAL A 228 -16.85 19.59 -38.92
CA VAL A 228 -16.95 18.65 -37.80
C VAL A 228 -18.41 18.25 -37.56
N SER A 229 -19.30 19.23 -37.44
CA SER A 229 -20.75 19.04 -37.29
C SER A 229 -21.36 18.23 -38.43
N GLY A 230 -20.88 18.40 -39.66
CA GLY A 230 -21.33 17.61 -40.81
C GLY A 230 -20.95 16.14 -40.75
N ILE A 231 -19.73 15.83 -40.28
CA ILE A 231 -19.28 14.44 -40.12
C ILE A 231 -20.13 13.72 -39.06
N ILE A 232 -20.57 14.45 -38.03
CA ILE A 232 -21.49 13.95 -37.00
C ILE A 232 -22.90 13.81 -37.59
N ALA A 233 -23.59 14.92 -37.92
CA ALA A 233 -25.04 14.96 -38.07
C ALA A 233 -25.56 15.64 -39.36
N ALA A 234 -24.81 15.64 -40.46
CA ALA A 234 -25.38 16.04 -41.75
C ALA A 234 -26.54 15.11 -42.15
N GLN A 235 -27.72 15.64 -42.44
CA GLN A 235 -28.94 14.82 -42.51
C GLN A 235 -29.11 13.96 -43.78
N GLY A 236 -28.50 14.35 -44.91
CA GLY A 236 -28.72 13.70 -46.21
C GLY A 236 -30.13 13.97 -46.80
N THR A 237 -30.38 15.19 -47.29
CA THR A 237 -31.69 15.63 -47.83
C THR A 237 -31.79 15.44 -49.35
N GLU A 238 -32.97 15.61 -49.95
CA GLU A 238 -33.16 15.47 -51.42
C GLU A 238 -32.23 16.35 -52.27
N ASN A 239 -31.70 17.45 -51.71
CA ASN A 239 -30.77 18.36 -52.38
C ASN A 239 -29.33 18.30 -51.81
N VAL A 240 -29.08 17.45 -50.81
CA VAL A 240 -27.77 17.24 -50.19
C VAL A 240 -27.55 15.74 -49.98
N GLU A 241 -26.76 15.12 -50.85
CA GLU A 241 -26.46 13.69 -50.79
C GLU A 241 -25.59 13.29 -49.58
N PHE A 242 -24.82 14.23 -49.02
CA PHE A 242 -23.90 13.95 -47.91
C PHE A 242 -24.64 13.75 -46.58
N LYS A 243 -24.30 12.65 -45.89
CA LYS A 243 -24.88 12.23 -44.62
C LYS A 243 -23.76 11.94 -43.60
N GLY A 244 -23.91 12.52 -42.40
CA GLY A 244 -23.05 12.27 -41.24
C GLY A 244 -23.40 10.96 -40.53
N VAL A 245 -22.49 10.46 -39.68
CA VAL A 245 -22.64 9.16 -39.00
C VAL A 245 -23.93 9.07 -38.20
N ALA A 246 -24.21 10.09 -37.39
CA ALA A 246 -25.40 10.23 -36.54
C ALA A 246 -26.31 11.34 -37.08
N TYR A 247 -26.84 11.12 -38.29
CA TYR A 247 -27.66 12.07 -39.06
C TYR A 247 -29.02 12.46 -38.44
N GLY A 248 -29.43 11.81 -37.35
CA GLY A 248 -30.63 12.11 -36.57
C GLY A 248 -30.34 12.81 -35.23
N ALA A 249 -29.07 13.03 -34.88
CA ALA A 249 -28.67 13.60 -33.60
C ALA A 249 -28.86 15.14 -33.50
N ASP A 250 -29.08 15.61 -32.28
CA ASP A 250 -29.33 17.01 -31.95
C ASP A 250 -28.00 17.73 -31.62
N LEU A 251 -27.62 18.74 -32.41
CA LEU A 251 -26.34 19.45 -32.24
C LEU A 251 -26.47 20.67 -31.30
N TYR A 252 -25.59 20.73 -30.31
CA TYR A 252 -25.37 21.89 -29.43
C TYR A 252 -23.93 22.38 -29.63
N VAL A 253 -23.73 23.60 -30.13
CA VAL A 253 -22.40 24.04 -30.61
C VAL A 253 -21.86 25.18 -29.76
N TYR A 254 -20.65 25.01 -29.25
CA TYR A 254 -19.97 25.95 -28.38
C TYR A 254 -18.74 26.52 -29.11
N ARG A 255 -18.82 27.80 -29.47
CA ARG A 255 -17.78 28.49 -30.23
C ARG A 255 -16.75 29.10 -29.28
N VAL A 256 -15.59 28.46 -29.19
CA VAL A 256 -14.43 28.85 -28.36
C VAL A 256 -13.22 29.30 -29.18
N LEU A 257 -13.16 28.95 -30.48
CA LEU A 257 -12.07 29.37 -31.37
C LEU A 257 -12.49 30.57 -32.21
N GLY A 258 -11.71 31.66 -32.12
CA GLY A 258 -12.00 32.92 -32.79
C GLY A 258 -11.54 32.98 -34.25
N ASN A 259 -11.61 34.18 -34.85
CA ASN A 259 -11.15 34.46 -36.21
C ASN A 259 -9.63 34.22 -36.45
N SER A 260 -8.85 34.01 -35.39
CA SER A 260 -7.46 33.53 -35.41
C SER A 260 -7.31 32.03 -35.64
N ASN A 261 -8.42 31.26 -35.55
CA ASN A 261 -8.46 29.82 -35.33
C ASN A 261 -7.85 29.36 -33.99
N THR A 262 -7.81 30.25 -32.99
CA THR A 262 -7.31 29.96 -31.64
C THR A 262 -8.29 30.38 -30.53
N GLY A 263 -8.14 29.80 -29.34
CA GLY A 263 -8.95 30.04 -28.14
C GLY A 263 -8.23 29.61 -26.86
N ARG A 264 -8.82 29.89 -25.69
CA ARG A 264 -8.14 29.83 -24.37
C ARG A 264 -8.64 28.71 -23.46
N THR A 265 -7.79 28.26 -22.51
CA THR A 265 -8.17 27.30 -21.45
C THR A 265 -9.46 27.74 -20.76
N SER A 266 -9.53 29.01 -20.36
CA SER A 266 -10.69 29.59 -19.68
C SER A 266 -11.97 29.44 -20.51
N ASP A 267 -11.96 29.83 -21.78
CA ASP A 267 -13.13 29.76 -22.67
C ASP A 267 -13.55 28.33 -23.01
N ILE A 268 -12.59 27.39 -23.10
CA ILE A 268 -12.87 25.98 -23.31
C ILE A 268 -13.52 25.37 -22.05
N ILE A 269 -13.05 25.72 -20.84
CA ILE A 269 -13.69 25.28 -19.58
C ILE A 269 -15.13 25.84 -19.48
N LYS A 270 -15.37 27.12 -19.82
CA LYS A 270 -16.73 27.70 -19.89
C LYS A 270 -17.66 26.92 -20.84
N ALA A 271 -17.15 26.50 -22.00
CA ALA A 271 -17.90 25.70 -22.96
C ALA A 271 -18.21 24.29 -22.45
N ILE A 272 -17.27 23.65 -21.75
CA ILE A 272 -17.50 22.37 -21.08
C ILE A 272 -18.60 22.52 -20.01
N GLU A 273 -18.53 23.55 -19.16
CA GLU A 273 -19.58 23.79 -18.16
C GLU A 273 -20.96 24.04 -18.79
N GLN A 274 -21.03 24.81 -19.89
CA GLN A 274 -22.30 25.05 -20.55
C GLN A 274 -22.85 23.76 -21.20
N ALA A 275 -22.00 22.91 -21.76
CA ALA A 275 -22.40 21.59 -22.24
C ALA A 275 -22.95 20.68 -21.12
N ILE A 276 -22.38 20.77 -19.91
CA ILE A 276 -22.85 20.07 -18.71
C ILE A 276 -24.22 20.57 -18.23
N ARG A 277 -24.52 21.86 -18.46
CA ARG A 277 -25.80 22.54 -18.09
C ARG A 277 -26.89 22.39 -19.15
N ASP A 278 -26.51 22.37 -20.43
CA ASP A 278 -27.37 22.04 -21.58
C ASP A 278 -27.64 20.53 -21.69
N ASP A 279 -27.02 19.74 -20.79
CA ASP A 279 -27.32 18.32 -20.54
C ASP A 279 -26.99 17.43 -21.76
N VAL A 280 -25.86 17.67 -22.44
CA VAL A 280 -25.48 16.90 -23.64
C VAL A 280 -24.97 15.50 -23.32
N ASP A 281 -25.24 14.53 -24.20
CA ASP A 281 -24.93 13.11 -24.00
C ASP A 281 -23.52 12.72 -24.46
N VAL A 282 -22.89 13.51 -25.35
CA VAL A 282 -21.49 13.35 -25.77
C VAL A 282 -20.92 14.69 -26.27
N ILE A 283 -19.63 14.95 -26.04
CA ILE A 283 -18.94 16.17 -26.49
C ILE A 283 -17.81 15.81 -27.47
N ASN A 284 -17.72 16.52 -28.60
CA ASN A 284 -16.58 16.50 -29.52
C ASN A 284 -15.72 17.76 -29.35
N MET A 285 -14.42 17.58 -29.14
CA MET A 285 -13.40 18.63 -29.14
C MET A 285 -12.38 18.41 -30.27
N SER A 286 -12.41 19.24 -31.30
CA SER A 286 -11.55 19.11 -32.48
C SER A 286 -10.47 20.21 -32.55
N LEU A 287 -9.82 20.41 -31.39
CA LEU A 287 -8.81 21.43 -31.09
C LEU A 287 -7.69 20.85 -30.23
N GLY A 288 -6.54 21.52 -30.15
CA GLY A 288 -5.43 21.12 -29.27
C GLY A 288 -4.25 22.09 -29.28
N ARG A 289 -3.27 21.88 -28.39
CA ARG A 289 -1.98 22.59 -28.38
C ARG A 289 -0.81 21.61 -28.46
N LYS A 290 0.39 22.10 -28.79
CA LYS A 290 1.59 21.28 -29.05
C LYS A 290 2.37 20.92 -27.79
N ALA A 291 1.66 20.50 -26.75
CA ALA A 291 2.20 20.20 -25.44
C ALA A 291 1.79 18.78 -24.99
N ASN A 292 2.76 17.96 -24.59
CA ASN A 292 2.52 16.59 -24.12
C ASN A 292 2.46 16.57 -22.59
N GLU A 293 1.50 17.29 -22.02
CA GLU A 293 1.29 17.46 -20.59
C GLU A 293 0.09 16.64 -20.14
N ALA A 294 0.27 15.68 -19.22
CA ALA A 294 -0.80 14.81 -18.74
C ALA A 294 -1.82 15.54 -17.85
N ASP A 295 -1.33 16.52 -17.08
CA ASP A 295 -2.05 17.19 -16.00
C ASP A 295 -2.05 18.70 -16.22
N THR A 296 -3.21 19.25 -16.57
CA THR A 296 -3.46 20.67 -16.84
C THR A 296 -4.89 21.00 -16.37
N PRO A 297 -5.25 22.27 -16.12
CA PRO A 297 -6.63 22.62 -15.77
C PRO A 297 -7.66 22.15 -16.80
N LEU A 298 -7.30 22.09 -18.09
CA LEU A 298 -8.18 21.56 -19.13
C LEU A 298 -8.26 20.03 -19.07
N THR A 299 -7.15 19.31 -18.87
CA THR A 299 -7.21 17.85 -18.74
C THR A 299 -8.01 17.43 -17.50
N ARG A 300 -7.87 18.13 -16.38
CA ARG A 300 -8.70 17.96 -15.17
C ARG A 300 -10.18 18.25 -15.41
N SER A 301 -10.52 19.38 -16.04
CA SER A 301 -11.91 19.73 -16.39
C SER A 301 -12.58 18.66 -17.28
N ILE A 302 -11.86 18.18 -18.30
CA ILE A 302 -12.31 17.10 -19.19
C ILE A 302 -12.43 15.77 -18.42
N ASN A 303 -11.46 15.47 -17.56
CA ASN A 303 -11.47 14.28 -16.71
C ASN A 303 -12.72 14.25 -15.82
N ASN A 304 -12.96 15.32 -15.08
CA ASN A 304 -14.10 15.46 -14.18
C ASN A 304 -15.45 15.39 -14.90
N THR A 305 -15.51 15.87 -16.15
CA THR A 305 -16.73 15.83 -16.98
C THR A 305 -17.10 14.41 -17.41
N VAL A 306 -16.14 13.64 -17.91
CA VAL A 306 -16.36 12.24 -18.30
C VAL A 306 -16.62 11.37 -17.06
N LYS A 307 -15.88 11.61 -15.97
CA LYS A 307 -16.10 11.02 -14.64
C LYS A 307 -17.49 11.34 -14.06
N GLY A 308 -18.06 12.50 -14.42
CA GLY A 308 -19.42 12.93 -14.12
C GLY A 308 -20.49 12.44 -15.10
N GLY A 309 -20.14 11.58 -16.08
CA GLY A 309 -21.09 10.87 -16.93
C GLY A 309 -21.17 11.30 -18.41
N ILE A 310 -20.43 12.32 -18.87
CA ILE A 310 -20.52 12.81 -20.26
C ILE A 310 -19.24 12.47 -21.06
N PRO A 311 -19.26 11.54 -22.03
CA PRO A 311 -18.10 11.22 -22.85
C PRO A 311 -17.59 12.42 -23.65
N ILE A 312 -16.27 12.62 -23.63
CA ILE A 312 -15.58 13.62 -24.44
C ILE A 312 -14.65 12.93 -25.43
N VAL A 313 -14.82 13.22 -26.71
CA VAL A 313 -13.98 12.76 -27.83
C VAL A 313 -13.05 13.90 -28.25
N VAL A 314 -11.74 13.64 -28.33
CA VAL A 314 -10.71 14.67 -28.57
C VAL A 314 -9.84 14.27 -29.77
N ALA A 315 -9.49 15.22 -30.63
CA ALA A 315 -8.54 15.01 -31.72
C ALA A 315 -7.08 14.88 -31.19
N ASN A 316 -6.35 13.80 -31.55
CA ASN A 316 -5.05 13.48 -30.91
C ASN A 316 -3.91 14.48 -31.18
N GLY A 317 -4.05 15.34 -32.20
CA GLY A 317 -3.00 16.24 -32.68
C GLY A 317 -2.47 15.85 -34.07
N ASN A 318 -1.77 16.78 -34.72
CA ASN A 318 -1.21 16.60 -36.07
C ASN A 318 0.33 16.79 -36.09
N ASN A 319 1.03 16.40 -35.02
CA ASN A 319 2.47 16.70 -34.85
C ASN A 319 3.40 15.47 -35.04
N GLY A 320 2.89 14.39 -35.62
CA GLY A 320 3.65 13.19 -35.96
C GLY A 320 4.66 13.37 -37.12
N SER A 321 5.43 12.35 -37.52
CA SER A 321 5.32 10.94 -37.13
C SER A 321 6.22 10.47 -36.00
N ASN A 322 6.79 11.38 -35.22
CA ASN A 322 7.60 11.03 -34.05
C ASN A 322 6.71 10.58 -32.89
N GLN A 323 7.20 9.68 -32.04
CA GLN A 323 6.59 9.32 -30.75
C GLN A 323 6.63 10.51 -29.76
N LYS A 324 5.80 10.47 -28.71
CA LYS A 324 5.55 11.53 -27.71
C LYS A 324 5.08 12.87 -28.31
N THR A 325 4.28 12.83 -29.39
CA THR A 325 3.74 14.01 -30.10
C THR A 325 2.24 14.27 -29.89
N VAL A 326 1.55 13.45 -29.08
CA VAL A 326 0.20 13.75 -28.56
C VAL A 326 0.16 15.12 -27.88
N GLY A 327 -0.93 15.86 -28.10
CA GLY A 327 -1.11 17.22 -27.58
C GLY A 327 -2.27 17.32 -26.58
N ASP A 328 -2.13 18.17 -25.57
CA ASP A 328 -3.21 18.64 -24.69
C ASP A 328 -4.35 19.25 -25.53
N PRO A 329 -5.63 18.85 -25.37
CA PRO A 329 -6.16 17.99 -24.30
C PRO A 329 -6.36 16.52 -24.65
N ALA A 330 -5.80 16.00 -25.75
CA ALA A 330 -5.85 14.56 -26.02
C ALA A 330 -4.99 13.73 -25.04
N THR A 331 -4.02 14.38 -24.39
CA THR A 331 -3.30 13.86 -23.21
C THR A 331 -4.21 13.68 -21.99
N ALA A 332 -5.35 14.38 -21.92
CA ALA A 332 -6.34 14.17 -20.87
C ALA A 332 -6.70 12.70 -20.83
N GLU A 333 -6.62 12.13 -19.64
CA GLU A 333 -6.80 10.71 -19.45
C GLU A 333 -8.21 10.30 -19.96
N LEU A 334 -9.30 10.64 -19.25
CA LEU A 334 -10.64 10.08 -19.47
C LEU A 334 -11.08 10.09 -20.95
N ALA A 335 -10.83 11.19 -21.64
CA ALA A 335 -11.31 11.47 -22.99
C ALA A 335 -10.88 10.42 -24.03
N ILE A 336 -11.75 10.20 -25.03
CA ILE A 336 -11.51 9.32 -26.17
C ILE A 336 -10.67 10.08 -27.20
N SER A 337 -9.35 9.91 -27.15
CA SER A 337 -8.44 10.50 -28.14
C SER A 337 -8.49 9.80 -29.51
N VAL A 338 -8.66 10.54 -30.59
CA VAL A 338 -8.79 9.98 -31.94
C VAL A 338 -7.65 10.44 -32.84
N GLY A 339 -6.83 9.49 -33.27
CA GLY A 339 -5.84 9.69 -34.33
C GLY A 339 -6.43 9.48 -35.74
N ALA A 340 -5.69 9.88 -36.77
CA ALA A 340 -6.17 9.88 -38.15
C ALA A 340 -5.62 8.72 -38.99
N THR A 341 -6.51 8.04 -39.73
CA THR A 341 -6.12 7.12 -40.80
C THR A 341 -6.27 7.75 -42.18
N ALA A 342 -5.46 7.26 -43.12
CA ALA A 342 -5.50 7.54 -44.54
C ALA A 342 -5.84 6.24 -45.29
N PHE A 343 -6.69 6.34 -46.31
CA PHE A 343 -7.01 5.21 -47.18
C PHE A 343 -6.36 5.39 -48.54
N GLU A 344 -5.32 4.61 -48.83
CA GLU A 344 -4.51 4.73 -50.05
C GLU A 344 -4.37 3.38 -50.73
N ASN A 345 -4.61 3.31 -52.04
CA ASN A 345 -4.51 2.07 -52.83
C ASN A 345 -5.28 0.88 -52.22
N SER A 346 -6.50 1.13 -51.72
CA SER A 346 -7.35 0.16 -51.00
C SER A 346 -6.72 -0.43 -49.72
N THR A 347 -5.76 0.28 -49.12
CA THR A 347 -5.12 -0.08 -47.85
C THR A 347 -5.31 1.05 -46.84
N GLU A 348 -5.71 0.73 -45.61
CA GLU A 348 -5.74 1.69 -44.51
C GLU A 348 -4.35 1.80 -43.86
N ARG A 349 -3.89 3.02 -43.59
CA ARG A 349 -2.65 3.31 -42.86
C ARG A 349 -2.85 4.49 -41.90
N VAL A 350 -2.05 4.58 -40.84
CA VAL A 350 -2.02 5.80 -40.01
C VAL A 350 -1.51 6.98 -40.84
N ALA A 351 -2.15 8.14 -40.72
CA ALA A 351 -1.76 9.34 -41.43
C ALA A 351 -0.39 9.85 -40.96
N ASP A 352 0.41 10.38 -41.88
CA ASP A 352 1.79 10.77 -41.56
C ASP A 352 1.84 11.90 -40.51
N PHE A 353 0.84 12.79 -40.46
CA PHE A 353 0.73 13.85 -39.45
C PHE A 353 0.14 13.41 -38.11
N SER A 354 -0.71 12.37 -38.04
CA SER A 354 -1.49 12.03 -36.83
C SER A 354 -0.58 11.89 -35.62
N SER A 355 -0.75 12.68 -34.57
CA SER A 355 0.14 12.60 -33.39
C SER A 355 0.21 11.18 -32.80
N ARG A 356 1.35 10.85 -32.20
CA ARG A 356 1.65 9.54 -31.57
C ARG A 356 1.90 9.72 -30.07
N GLY A 357 1.56 8.72 -29.29
CA GLY A 357 1.90 8.63 -27.86
C GLY A 357 3.35 8.20 -27.62
N PRO A 358 3.69 7.78 -26.39
CA PRO A 358 2.84 7.87 -25.20
C PRO A 358 2.69 9.33 -24.71
N VAL A 359 1.78 9.54 -23.77
CA VAL A 359 1.72 10.76 -22.95
C VAL A 359 2.98 10.82 -22.08
N ASP A 360 3.61 11.98 -21.99
CA ASP A 360 4.86 12.10 -21.22
C ASP A 360 4.63 12.12 -19.71
N GLY A 361 5.63 11.69 -18.95
CA GLY A 361 5.53 11.45 -17.50
C GLY A 361 4.69 10.22 -17.14
N THR A 362 3.45 10.12 -17.63
CA THR A 362 2.55 9.00 -17.28
C THR A 362 2.81 7.73 -18.08
N TYR A 363 3.29 7.82 -19.33
CA TYR A 363 3.42 6.74 -20.32
C TYR A 363 2.10 6.20 -20.95
N THR A 364 0.97 6.90 -20.79
CA THR A 364 -0.32 6.49 -21.37
C THR A 364 -0.31 6.42 -22.91
N ILE A 365 -0.79 5.32 -23.51
CA ILE A 365 -0.66 5.05 -24.96
C ILE A 365 -1.69 5.78 -25.84
N LYS A 366 -1.64 7.11 -25.95
CA LYS A 366 -2.49 7.86 -26.91
C LYS A 366 -2.01 7.65 -28.37
N PRO A 367 -2.85 7.71 -29.42
CA PRO A 367 -4.30 7.89 -29.42
C PRO A 367 -5.04 6.66 -28.86
N ASP A 368 -6.30 6.87 -28.50
CA ASP A 368 -7.22 5.88 -27.90
C ASP A 368 -7.79 4.95 -28.96
N VAL A 369 -8.16 5.51 -30.11
CA VAL A 369 -8.45 4.80 -31.37
C VAL A 369 -7.99 5.65 -32.55
N VAL A 370 -8.05 5.09 -33.76
CA VAL A 370 -7.92 5.87 -35.01
C VAL A 370 -9.17 5.76 -35.88
N ALA A 371 -9.43 6.80 -36.69
CA ALA A 371 -10.57 6.85 -37.61
C ALA A 371 -10.21 7.68 -38.87
N PRO A 372 -10.96 7.55 -39.99
CA PRO A 372 -10.66 8.23 -41.25
C PRO A 372 -10.50 9.75 -41.08
N GLY A 373 -9.33 10.29 -41.44
CA GLY A 373 -8.97 11.70 -41.20
C GLY A 373 -8.18 12.35 -42.32
N VAL A 374 -8.13 11.78 -43.53
CA VAL A 374 -7.42 12.34 -44.69
C VAL A 374 -8.35 12.45 -45.89
N GLY A 375 -8.50 13.67 -46.42
CA GLY A 375 -9.40 13.91 -47.55
C GLY A 375 -10.86 13.59 -47.24
N ILE A 376 -11.33 13.99 -46.07
CA ILE A 376 -12.71 13.78 -45.62
C ILE A 376 -13.61 14.86 -46.22
N TYR A 377 -14.60 14.42 -47.00
CA TYR A 377 -15.66 15.28 -47.53
C TYR A 377 -16.70 15.55 -46.44
N SER A 378 -17.00 16.83 -46.19
CA SER A 378 -18.10 17.26 -45.29
C SER A 378 -18.47 18.71 -45.59
N THR A 379 -19.49 19.23 -44.89
CA THR A 379 -20.03 20.60 -44.98
C THR A 379 -18.98 21.69 -44.72
N THR A 380 -19.22 22.91 -45.20
CA THR A 380 -18.39 24.10 -44.94
C THR A 380 -19.29 25.32 -44.93
N ALA A 381 -19.00 26.34 -44.12
CA ALA A 381 -19.79 27.56 -44.06
C ALA A 381 -19.85 28.25 -45.44
N LEU A 382 -21.01 28.78 -45.83
CA LEU A 382 -21.26 29.24 -47.21
C LEU A 382 -20.22 30.26 -47.69
N SER A 383 -19.85 31.21 -46.83
CA SER A 383 -18.85 32.24 -47.12
C SER A 383 -17.47 31.69 -47.51
N SER A 384 -17.09 30.52 -46.99
CA SER A 384 -15.80 29.88 -47.29
C SER A 384 -15.75 29.22 -48.67
N THR A 385 -16.87 29.18 -49.40
CA THR A 385 -16.95 28.66 -50.78
C THR A 385 -16.70 29.73 -51.84
N GLY A 386 -17.01 31.00 -51.54
CA GLY A 386 -17.14 32.05 -52.56
C GLY A 386 -18.35 31.91 -53.50
N SER A 387 -19.33 31.07 -53.14
CA SER A 387 -20.60 30.83 -53.86
C SER A 387 -21.80 31.41 -53.11
N GLU A 388 -22.90 31.61 -53.82
CA GLU A 388 -24.21 32.00 -53.25
C GLU A 388 -25.14 30.78 -53.04
N SER A 389 -24.71 29.56 -53.40
CA SER A 389 -25.50 28.32 -53.27
C SER A 389 -24.84 27.29 -52.34
N TYR A 390 -25.61 26.85 -51.34
CA TYR A 390 -25.28 25.77 -50.41
C TYR A 390 -25.02 24.41 -51.08
N GLU A 391 -25.41 24.21 -52.35
CA GLU A 391 -25.00 23.02 -53.13
C GLU A 391 -23.46 22.89 -53.27
N ASN A 392 -22.74 24.01 -53.10
CA ASN A 392 -21.28 24.08 -53.16
C ASN A 392 -20.64 24.14 -51.75
N ALA A 393 -21.44 24.09 -50.68
CA ALA A 393 -21.00 24.25 -49.29
C ALA A 393 -20.44 22.96 -48.68
N PHE A 394 -19.58 22.29 -49.44
CA PHE A 394 -18.88 21.07 -49.03
C PHE A 394 -17.42 21.12 -49.46
N ASN A 395 -16.52 20.57 -48.65
CA ASN A 395 -15.09 20.63 -48.90
C ASN A 395 -14.37 19.38 -48.35
N TYR A 396 -13.13 19.17 -48.79
CA TYR A 396 -12.29 18.05 -48.37
C TYR A 396 -11.22 18.52 -47.38
N TYR A 397 -11.34 18.13 -46.11
CA TYR A 397 -10.38 18.46 -45.04
C TYR A 397 -9.61 17.23 -44.57
N SER A 398 -8.45 17.46 -43.95
CA SER A 398 -7.61 16.43 -43.35
C SER A 398 -7.22 16.87 -41.95
N GLY A 399 -6.96 15.95 -41.03
CA GLY A 399 -6.60 16.26 -39.64
C GLY A 399 -7.24 15.29 -38.67
N THR A 400 -6.69 15.18 -37.46
CA THR A 400 -7.35 14.43 -36.37
C THR A 400 -8.71 15.02 -35.98
N SER A 401 -8.91 16.32 -36.24
CA SER A 401 -10.22 17.00 -36.18
C SER A 401 -11.30 16.45 -37.12
N MET A 402 -10.93 15.71 -38.19
CA MET A 402 -11.92 15.01 -39.03
C MET A 402 -12.19 13.60 -38.51
N SER A 403 -11.27 13.00 -37.75
CA SER A 403 -11.41 11.66 -37.18
C SER A 403 -12.26 11.65 -35.91
N ALA A 404 -12.07 12.61 -35.00
CA ALA A 404 -12.85 12.75 -33.77
C ALA A 404 -14.40 12.79 -33.99
N PRO A 405 -14.95 13.55 -34.95
CA PRO A 405 -16.39 13.56 -35.18
C PRO A 405 -16.95 12.25 -35.76
N TYR A 406 -16.16 11.44 -36.47
CA TYR A 406 -16.61 10.09 -36.85
C TYR A 406 -16.85 9.22 -35.61
N VAL A 407 -15.92 9.23 -34.66
CA VAL A 407 -16.04 8.45 -33.40
C VAL A 407 -17.17 9.00 -32.53
N THR A 408 -17.34 10.32 -32.46
CA THR A 408 -18.48 10.97 -31.79
C THR A 408 -19.82 10.51 -32.37
N GLY A 409 -19.94 10.45 -33.69
CA GLY A 409 -21.15 9.93 -34.34
C GLY A 409 -21.38 8.44 -34.07
N VAL A 410 -20.32 7.63 -34.01
CA VAL A 410 -20.46 6.21 -33.61
C VAL A 410 -20.95 6.08 -32.16
N ILE A 411 -20.48 6.94 -31.25
CA ILE A 411 -21.00 7.00 -29.87
C ILE A 411 -22.48 7.36 -29.83
N ALA A 412 -22.92 8.34 -30.63
CA ALA A 412 -24.34 8.69 -30.71
C ALA A 412 -25.22 7.55 -31.26
N LEU A 413 -24.73 6.76 -32.23
CA LEU A 413 -25.42 5.54 -32.69
C LEU A 413 -25.47 4.43 -31.63
N LEU A 414 -24.52 4.39 -30.69
CA LEU A 414 -24.52 3.43 -29.58
C LEU A 414 -25.47 3.87 -28.45
N LEU A 415 -25.52 5.18 -28.16
CA LEU A 415 -26.41 5.78 -27.14
C LEU A 415 -27.89 5.78 -27.56
N GLU A 416 -28.18 5.78 -28.86
CA GLU A 416 -29.55 5.62 -29.39
C GLU A 416 -30.12 4.20 -29.15
N GLU A 417 -29.29 3.16 -29.26
CA GLU A 417 -29.68 1.78 -28.89
C GLU A 417 -29.71 1.60 -27.37
N ASP A 418 -28.69 2.09 -26.66
CA ASP A 418 -28.55 1.94 -25.21
C ASP A 418 -28.00 3.20 -24.53
N SER A 419 -28.92 4.10 -24.18
CA SER A 419 -28.68 5.29 -23.36
C SER A 419 -28.17 5.03 -21.94
N THR A 420 -28.06 3.77 -21.51
CA THR A 420 -27.45 3.42 -20.20
C THR A 420 -25.97 3.13 -20.30
N LEU A 421 -25.41 3.01 -21.52
CA LEU A 421 -23.97 2.92 -21.73
C LEU A 421 -23.28 4.14 -21.15
N THR A 422 -22.48 3.91 -20.12
CA THR A 422 -21.60 4.94 -19.56
C THR A 422 -20.64 5.48 -20.65
N PRO A 423 -20.01 6.66 -20.47
CA PRO A 423 -18.94 7.24 -21.32
C PRO A 423 -17.77 6.31 -21.74
N GLU A 424 -17.83 5.07 -21.32
CA GLU A 424 -16.75 4.32 -20.77
C GLU A 424 -16.83 2.92 -21.30
N GLU A 425 -17.95 2.24 -21.08
CA GLU A 425 -18.38 1.11 -21.88
C GLU A 425 -18.43 1.51 -23.37
N LEU A 426 -18.80 2.75 -23.68
CA LEU A 426 -18.61 3.36 -25.01
C LEU A 426 -17.14 3.35 -25.45
N LYS A 427 -16.26 3.98 -24.65
CA LYS A 427 -14.81 4.06 -24.90
C LYS A 427 -14.25 2.65 -25.14
N VAL A 428 -14.35 1.80 -24.13
CA VAL A 428 -14.14 0.34 -24.15
C VAL A 428 -14.53 -0.30 -25.48
N ARG A 429 -15.82 -0.27 -25.85
CA ARG A 429 -16.36 -0.93 -27.05
C ARG A 429 -15.60 -0.52 -28.30
N LEU A 430 -15.37 0.78 -28.48
CA LEU A 430 -14.66 1.33 -29.64
C LEU A 430 -13.26 0.76 -29.80
N MET A 431 -12.47 0.69 -28.72
CA MET A 431 -11.10 0.12 -28.78
C MET A 431 -11.09 -1.38 -29.00
N ASN A 432 -12.01 -2.07 -28.34
CA ASN A 432 -12.11 -3.52 -28.36
C ASN A 432 -12.35 -4.07 -29.76
N THR A 433 -13.15 -3.36 -30.52
CA THR A 433 -13.58 -3.82 -31.83
C THR A 433 -12.93 -3.05 -32.95
N ALA A 434 -11.85 -2.33 -32.65
CA ALA A 434 -11.05 -1.61 -33.62
C ALA A 434 -10.08 -2.55 -34.34
N GLU A 435 -10.02 -2.46 -35.66
CA GLU A 435 -9.19 -3.31 -36.50
C GLU A 435 -7.71 -2.86 -36.45
N PRO A 436 -6.76 -3.73 -36.06
CA PRO A 436 -5.36 -3.35 -35.96
C PRO A 436 -4.73 -3.08 -37.33
N ILE A 437 -4.02 -1.96 -37.44
CA ILE A 437 -3.34 -1.57 -38.69
C ILE A 437 -1.95 -2.21 -38.72
N ALA A 438 -1.71 -3.08 -39.71
CA ALA A 438 -0.44 -3.79 -39.84
C ALA A 438 0.76 -2.84 -40.05
N ASN A 439 1.89 -3.17 -39.41
CA ASN A 439 3.14 -2.38 -39.43
C ASN A 439 3.06 -1.00 -38.76
N THR A 440 2.23 -0.88 -37.72
CA THR A 440 2.18 0.28 -36.82
C THR A 440 2.72 -0.07 -35.45
N PHE A 441 2.99 0.93 -34.62
CA PHE A 441 3.16 0.78 -33.17
C PHE A 441 1.82 0.99 -32.45
N ILE A 442 1.73 0.53 -31.21
CA ILE A 442 0.54 0.65 -30.39
C ILE A 442 0.30 2.12 -30.02
N ASN A 443 1.38 2.89 -29.81
CA ASN A 443 1.36 4.35 -29.69
C ASN A 443 1.03 5.12 -31.00
N ASP A 444 0.87 4.43 -32.13
CA ASP A 444 0.37 5.03 -33.38
C ASP A 444 -1.16 4.88 -33.54
N THR A 445 -1.78 3.92 -32.85
CA THR A 445 -3.13 3.42 -33.19
C THR A 445 -4.09 3.21 -32.01
N GLY A 446 -3.58 3.04 -30.78
CA GLY A 446 -4.40 2.60 -29.65
C GLY A 446 -5.05 1.24 -29.95
N GLY A 447 -6.37 1.17 -29.82
CA GLY A 447 -7.16 -0.01 -30.20
C GLY A 447 -6.99 -0.47 -31.65
N GLY A 448 -6.71 0.46 -32.57
CA GLY A 448 -6.78 0.27 -34.02
C GLY A 448 -7.78 1.20 -34.69
N SER A 449 -8.23 0.86 -35.89
CA SER A 449 -9.23 1.62 -36.64
C SER A 449 -10.67 1.23 -36.27
N VAL A 450 -11.49 2.19 -35.82
CA VAL A 450 -12.86 1.95 -35.31
C VAL A 450 -13.74 1.22 -36.33
N ARG A 451 -14.57 0.28 -35.84
CA ARG A 451 -15.66 -0.34 -36.61
C ARG A 451 -16.95 -0.27 -35.82
N ALA A 452 -17.88 0.57 -36.27
CA ALA A 452 -19.14 0.89 -35.62
C ALA A 452 -20.04 -0.36 -35.47
N LEU A 453 -20.21 -1.13 -36.55
CA LEU A 453 -20.97 -2.37 -36.50
C LEU A 453 -20.40 -3.37 -35.49
N LYS A 454 -19.07 -3.49 -35.38
CA LYS A 454 -18.46 -4.38 -34.36
C LYS A 454 -18.65 -3.84 -32.94
N ALA A 455 -18.49 -2.54 -32.71
CA ALA A 455 -18.69 -1.91 -31.39
C ALA A 455 -20.13 -2.06 -30.88
N PHE A 456 -21.10 -2.00 -31.81
CA PHE A 456 -22.51 -2.28 -31.59
C PHE A 456 -22.77 -3.78 -31.38
N GLN A 457 -22.29 -4.65 -32.29
CA GLN A 457 -22.55 -6.08 -32.26
C GLN A 457 -21.85 -6.80 -31.10
N THR A 458 -20.79 -6.23 -30.53
CA THR A 458 -20.02 -6.96 -29.53
C THR A 458 -20.86 -7.12 -28.25
N PRO A 459 -21.16 -8.37 -27.84
CA PRO A 459 -21.74 -8.61 -26.54
C PRO A 459 -20.71 -8.40 -25.42
N VAL A 460 -19.44 -8.19 -25.78
CA VAL A 460 -18.27 -8.48 -24.96
C VAL A 460 -17.17 -7.43 -25.19
N THR A 461 -16.40 -7.08 -24.16
CA THR A 461 -15.57 -5.84 -24.09
C THR A 461 -14.30 -6.03 -23.22
N VAL A 462 -13.22 -5.22 -23.15
CA VAL A 462 -11.89 -5.59 -22.55
C VAL A 462 -11.07 -4.28 -22.21
N SER A 463 -10.78 -3.86 -20.94
CA SER A 463 -10.63 -2.40 -20.54
C SER A 463 -9.74 -1.84 -19.30
N GLN A 464 -8.86 -0.78 -19.28
CA GLN A 464 -7.83 -0.39 -18.19
C GLN A 464 -8.19 0.69 -17.07
N GLN A 465 -7.32 0.90 -16.03
CA GLN A 465 -7.43 1.77 -14.82
C GLN A 465 -6.05 1.98 -14.00
N SER A 466 -5.05 2.82 -14.33
CA SER A 466 -3.85 3.14 -13.47
C SER A 466 -4.27 4.31 -12.66
N ASN A 467 -3.89 4.53 -11.41
CA ASN A 467 -4.36 5.73 -10.73
C ASN A 467 -3.93 6.97 -11.51
N MET A 468 -4.78 8.01 -11.53
CA MET A 468 -4.30 9.30 -12.00
C MET A 468 -3.81 9.92 -10.73
N PRO A 469 -2.49 9.89 -10.44
CA PRO A 469 -2.00 10.70 -9.34
C PRO A 469 -2.38 12.14 -9.68
N TYR A 470 -3.21 12.76 -8.83
CA TYR A 470 -3.44 14.20 -8.87
C TYR A 470 -2.27 14.83 -8.08
N PRO A 471 -1.32 15.52 -8.74
CA PRO A 471 -0.05 15.88 -8.11
C PRO A 471 -0.17 16.83 -6.91
N LEU A 472 -1.33 17.45 -6.71
CA LEU A 472 -1.58 18.41 -5.62
C LEU A 472 -2.15 17.76 -4.35
N GLU A 473 -2.97 16.72 -4.50
CA GLU A 473 -3.80 16.21 -3.40
C GLU A 473 -3.22 14.93 -2.77
N ASN A 474 -2.34 14.22 -3.48
CA ASN A 474 -2.01 12.81 -3.24
C ASN A 474 -3.24 11.87 -3.31
N GLU A 475 -4.40 12.39 -3.73
CA GLU A 475 -5.51 11.57 -4.16
C GLU A 475 -5.28 11.08 -5.59
N GLU A 476 -5.97 10.00 -5.90
CA GLU A 476 -5.72 9.20 -7.06
C GLU A 476 -7.05 8.96 -7.77
N ILE A 477 -7.53 9.92 -8.58
CA ILE A 477 -8.84 9.77 -9.26
C ILE A 477 -8.78 8.62 -10.26
N SER A 478 -9.89 7.89 -10.29
CA SER A 478 -9.84 6.48 -10.58
C SER A 478 -11.08 5.97 -11.43
N TYR A 479 -10.86 5.12 -12.46
CA TYR A 479 -11.72 4.94 -13.66
C TYR A 479 -11.36 3.77 -14.70
N LYS A 480 -12.27 3.13 -15.53
CA LYS A 480 -12.22 1.83 -16.37
C LYS A 480 -12.12 1.52 -17.93
N THR A 481 -12.64 2.22 -18.98
CA THR A 481 -12.20 2.37 -20.45
C THR A 481 -11.50 1.27 -21.35
N GLY A 482 -11.14 1.46 -22.65
CA GLY A 482 -10.23 0.55 -23.45
C GLY A 482 -8.58 0.32 -23.69
N SER A 483 -6.53 1.28 -23.09
CA SER A 483 -4.97 1.03 -23.00
C SER A 483 -4.32 0.55 -21.73
N VAL A 484 -3.52 -0.53 -21.83
CA VAL A 484 -2.19 -0.72 -21.24
C VAL A 484 -1.45 0.58 -21.01
N ASN A 485 -0.71 0.57 -19.91
CA ASN A 485 0.52 1.32 -19.80
C ASN A 485 1.49 0.48 -18.98
N LEU A 486 2.48 -0.20 -19.59
CA LEU A 486 3.53 -0.91 -18.84
C LEU A 486 4.41 0.05 -18.01
N GLY A 487 4.27 1.36 -18.22
CA GLY A 487 5.08 2.40 -17.64
C GLY A 487 6.53 2.28 -18.09
N VAL A 488 7.42 2.73 -17.22
CA VAL A 488 8.85 2.46 -17.31
C VAL A 488 9.16 1.07 -16.76
N LEU A 489 9.90 0.29 -17.56
CA LEU A 489 10.46 -1.01 -17.22
C LEU A 489 11.97 -0.83 -16.98
N LYS A 490 12.43 -1.02 -15.73
CA LYS A 490 13.82 -0.71 -15.36
C LYS A 490 14.77 -1.80 -15.86
N LEU A 491 15.80 -1.42 -16.62
CA LEU A 491 16.76 -2.35 -17.24
C LEU A 491 17.69 -3.02 -16.21
N GLY A 492 18.15 -4.24 -16.55
CA GLY A 492 19.12 -4.99 -15.74
C GLY A 492 18.57 -5.68 -14.48
N GLY A 493 17.25 -5.77 -14.32
CA GLY A 493 16.60 -6.48 -13.22
C GLY A 493 15.83 -7.73 -13.66
N GLU A 494 15.17 -8.36 -12.68
CA GLU A 494 13.98 -9.17 -12.90
C GLU A 494 12.74 -8.33 -12.57
N LEU A 495 11.75 -8.32 -13.44
CA LEU A 495 10.42 -7.80 -13.17
C LEU A 495 9.43 -8.93 -13.39
N GLU A 496 8.70 -9.29 -12.35
CA GLU A 496 7.43 -10.02 -12.42
C GLU A 496 6.39 -9.08 -11.83
N ARG A 497 5.43 -8.60 -12.64
CA ARG A 497 4.38 -7.67 -12.23
C ARG A 497 3.01 -8.29 -12.48
N GLU A 498 2.02 -7.92 -11.66
CA GLU A 498 0.82 -8.72 -11.39
C GLU A 498 -0.51 -7.96 -11.46
N LEU A 499 -1.55 -8.60 -12.03
CA LEU A 499 -2.52 -7.92 -12.91
C LEU A 499 -3.97 -8.50 -13.21
N THR A 500 -5.07 -7.99 -12.58
CA THR A 500 -6.57 -8.25 -12.58
C THR A 500 -7.47 -8.39 -13.89
N LEU A 501 -8.41 -7.52 -14.41
CA LEU A 501 -8.79 -7.24 -15.87
C LEU A 501 -10.19 -7.43 -16.61
N GLU A 502 -11.41 -7.10 -16.20
CA GLU A 502 -12.62 -7.54 -17.00
C GLU A 502 -13.06 -7.28 -18.47
N ILE A 503 -14.01 -8.15 -18.85
CA ILE A 503 -14.63 -8.33 -20.14
C ILE A 503 -16.12 -8.67 -20.08
N MET A 504 -17.00 -7.78 -20.54
CA MET A 504 -18.43 -8.01 -20.29
C MET A 504 -18.95 -9.19 -21.07
N ASN A 505 -19.99 -9.79 -20.55
CA ASN A 505 -21.00 -10.39 -21.38
C ASN A 505 -22.34 -9.69 -21.13
N TYR A 506 -22.63 -8.65 -21.93
CA TYR A 506 -23.91 -7.95 -21.94
C TYR A 506 -25.03 -8.84 -22.51
N SER A 507 -24.70 -9.99 -23.08
CA SER A 507 -25.68 -10.94 -23.65
C SER A 507 -26.05 -12.04 -22.68
N GLU A 508 -27.23 -12.63 -22.88
CA GLU A 508 -27.75 -13.78 -22.13
C GLU A 508 -27.03 -15.12 -22.46
N GLU A 509 -26.15 -15.16 -23.45
CA GLU A 509 -25.48 -16.38 -23.92
C GLU A 509 -24.13 -16.57 -23.22
N THR A 510 -23.83 -17.77 -22.70
CA THR A 510 -22.46 -18.11 -22.27
C THR A 510 -21.52 -18.14 -23.50
N ILE A 511 -20.44 -17.36 -23.52
CA ILE A 511 -19.49 -17.27 -24.65
C ILE A 511 -18.08 -17.71 -24.23
N GLU A 512 -17.46 -18.59 -25.02
CA GLU A 512 -16.06 -18.96 -24.89
C GLU A 512 -15.20 -18.19 -25.91
N TYR A 513 -14.04 -17.68 -25.50
CA TYR A 513 -13.04 -17.08 -26.37
C TYR A 513 -11.70 -17.81 -26.21
N ASP A 514 -11.01 -18.05 -27.32
CA ASP A 514 -9.57 -18.33 -27.35
C ASP A 514 -8.79 -17.02 -27.19
N ILE A 515 -7.59 -17.07 -26.59
CA ILE A 515 -6.73 -15.90 -26.39
C ILE A 515 -5.36 -16.12 -27.03
N ILE A 516 -4.87 -15.10 -27.73
CA ILE A 516 -3.66 -15.16 -28.56
C ILE A 516 -2.84 -13.88 -28.40
N TRP A 517 -1.57 -14.00 -27.99
CA TRP A 517 -0.61 -12.89 -28.00
C TRP A 517 0.02 -12.70 -29.38
N ASN A 518 -0.09 -11.48 -29.89
CA ASN A 518 0.52 -11.01 -31.13
C ASN A 518 1.51 -9.87 -30.80
N PRO A 519 2.76 -10.17 -30.45
CA PRO A 519 3.77 -9.14 -30.15
C PRO A 519 4.06 -8.28 -31.37
N TYR A 520 4.26 -6.99 -31.16
CA TYR A 520 4.84 -6.09 -32.15
C TYR A 520 6.38 -6.09 -31.96
N TYR A 521 7.15 -5.80 -33.02
CA TYR A 521 8.38 -6.57 -33.31
C TYR A 521 9.72 -5.88 -32.93
N ASN A 522 10.71 -6.71 -32.56
CA ASN A 522 12.18 -6.48 -32.50
C ASN A 522 12.81 -5.92 -31.19
N SER A 523 13.19 -6.80 -30.25
CA SER A 523 14.61 -7.27 -30.16
C SER A 523 14.91 -8.14 -28.94
N LEU A 524 14.04 -8.16 -27.92
CA LEU A 524 14.15 -9.06 -26.77
C LEU A 524 13.87 -10.52 -27.18
N ASN A 525 14.61 -11.45 -26.57
CA ASN A 525 14.30 -12.88 -26.64
C ASN A 525 13.08 -13.22 -25.77
N SER A 526 12.45 -14.38 -26.02
CA SER A 526 11.42 -14.97 -25.15
C SER A 526 11.88 -15.16 -23.70
N ASP A 527 13.20 -15.22 -23.52
CA ASP A 527 13.89 -15.46 -22.26
C ASP A 527 14.18 -14.13 -21.53
N GLU A 528 14.14 -13.00 -22.23
CA GLU A 528 14.28 -11.65 -21.66
C GLU A 528 12.93 -11.00 -21.35
N PHE A 529 11.86 -11.41 -22.04
CA PHE A 529 10.48 -10.98 -21.81
C PHE A 529 9.50 -12.09 -22.19
N SER A 530 8.75 -12.57 -21.21
CA SER A 530 7.65 -13.52 -21.40
C SER A 530 6.33 -12.90 -20.94
N ILE A 531 5.26 -13.46 -21.47
CA ILE A 531 3.89 -12.94 -21.41
C ILE A 531 2.99 -14.17 -21.61
N ASP A 532 2.99 -15.06 -20.62
CA ASP A 532 2.33 -16.38 -20.70
C ASP A 532 0.86 -16.31 -20.23
N PHE A 533 -0.09 -17.06 -20.85
CA PHE A 533 -1.51 -16.98 -20.50
C PHE A 533 -2.29 -18.30 -20.60
N PRO A 534 -3.38 -18.47 -19.83
CA PRO A 534 -4.50 -19.32 -20.21
C PRO A 534 -4.96 -18.96 -21.62
N SER A 535 -5.07 -19.98 -22.43
CA SER A 535 -5.44 -19.86 -23.84
C SER A 535 -6.93 -19.69 -24.08
N GLN A 536 -7.78 -19.79 -23.04
CA GLN A 536 -9.23 -19.90 -23.17
C GLN A 536 -10.01 -19.31 -21.99
N VAL A 537 -11.13 -18.65 -22.31
CA VAL A 537 -12.07 -18.07 -21.33
C VAL A 537 -13.53 -18.25 -21.72
N LEU A 538 -14.26 -19.01 -20.88
CA LEU A 538 -15.71 -19.01 -20.84
C LEU A 538 -16.24 -17.83 -20.01
N VAL A 539 -17.33 -17.15 -20.41
CA VAL A 539 -18.17 -16.27 -19.56
C VAL A 539 -19.59 -16.79 -19.60
N ASP A 540 -20.31 -16.72 -18.48
CA ASP A 540 -21.76 -16.86 -18.49
C ASP A 540 -22.45 -15.56 -18.93
N GLY A 541 -23.73 -15.65 -19.31
CA GLY A 541 -24.51 -14.53 -19.81
C GLY A 541 -25.00 -13.59 -18.72
N GLY A 542 -25.08 -12.28 -19.00
CA GLY A 542 -25.42 -11.22 -18.03
C GLY A 542 -24.43 -11.13 -16.87
N SER A 543 -23.32 -11.84 -16.96
CA SER A 543 -22.32 -11.98 -15.93
C SER A 543 -20.95 -11.71 -16.51
N SER A 544 -19.98 -12.01 -15.68
CA SER A 544 -18.60 -12.02 -16.01
C SER A 544 -17.99 -13.33 -15.51
N LYS A 545 -16.73 -13.59 -15.85
CA LYS A 545 -15.99 -14.76 -15.37
C LYS A 545 -14.48 -14.62 -15.51
N THR A 546 -13.91 -14.01 -14.48
CA THR A 546 -12.55 -13.57 -14.21
C THR A 546 -11.43 -14.39 -14.96
N ILE A 547 -10.28 -13.83 -15.45
CA ILE A 547 -9.01 -14.43 -16.02
C ILE A 547 -7.53 -13.91 -15.27
N THR A 548 -6.33 -14.45 -14.50
CA THR A 548 -4.74 -15.19 -14.63
C THR A 548 -3.61 -15.11 -15.78
N VAL A 549 -2.88 -13.96 -16.16
CA VAL A 549 -0.47 -13.07 -17.55
C VAL A 549 0.72 -12.24 -16.83
N ASN A 550 1.73 -12.90 -16.28
CA ASN A 550 2.86 -12.19 -15.70
C ASN A 550 3.67 -11.71 -16.91
N ILE A 551 3.87 -10.41 -17.10
CA ILE A 551 5.09 -10.01 -17.77
C ILE A 551 6.19 -10.34 -16.77
N LYS A 552 6.88 -11.42 -17.09
CA LYS A 552 8.22 -11.67 -16.60
C LYS A 552 9.15 -11.00 -17.56
N SER A 553 10.12 -10.27 -17.05
CA SER A 553 11.28 -9.89 -17.82
C SER A 553 12.54 -10.06 -16.98
N GLN A 554 13.62 -10.47 -17.62
CA GLN A 554 14.88 -10.80 -16.97
C GLN A 554 16.03 -10.29 -17.83
N ASN A 555 17.05 -9.69 -17.22
CA ASN A 555 18.26 -9.23 -17.91
C ASN A 555 18.00 -8.26 -19.07
N LEU A 556 16.86 -7.53 -19.07
CA LEU A 556 16.52 -6.58 -20.12
C LEU A 556 17.72 -5.69 -20.47
N SER A 557 18.12 -5.76 -21.74
CA SER A 557 19.48 -5.40 -22.18
C SER A 557 19.55 -4.13 -23.04
N THR A 558 18.41 -3.63 -23.51
CA THR A 558 18.31 -2.49 -24.45
C THR A 558 17.13 -1.58 -24.11
N ASN A 559 17.28 -0.27 -24.36
CA ASN A 559 16.18 0.71 -24.30
C ASN A 559 15.33 0.57 -25.57
N MET A 560 14.06 0.19 -25.41
CA MET A 560 13.09 -0.01 -26.48
C MET A 560 11.65 0.04 -25.93
N TYR A 561 10.67 0.16 -26.84
CA TYR A 561 9.28 -0.11 -26.51
C TYR A 561 9.02 -1.62 -26.42
N VAL A 562 8.11 -2.03 -25.54
CA VAL A 562 7.63 -3.42 -25.48
C VAL A 562 6.11 -3.41 -25.59
N GLU A 563 5.60 -3.99 -26.67
CA GLU A 563 4.25 -3.73 -27.18
C GLU A 563 3.70 -4.86 -28.06
N GLY A 564 2.38 -4.88 -28.29
CA GLY A 564 1.68 -5.89 -29.09
C GLY A 564 0.20 -6.03 -28.75
N MET A 565 -0.46 -7.14 -29.12
CA MET A 565 -1.89 -7.36 -28.90
C MET A 565 -2.24 -8.75 -28.34
N LEU A 566 -2.79 -8.92 -27.12
CA LEU A 566 -3.67 -10.08 -26.91
C LEU A 566 -4.93 -9.85 -27.75
N LYS A 567 -5.36 -10.90 -28.44
CA LYS A 567 -6.64 -10.98 -29.12
C LYS A 567 -7.50 -12.03 -28.44
N PHE A 568 -8.78 -11.73 -28.30
CA PHE A 568 -9.80 -12.68 -27.89
C PHE A 568 -10.59 -13.05 -29.14
N GLU A 569 -10.51 -14.30 -29.57
CA GLU A 569 -11.16 -14.81 -30.78
C GLU A 569 -12.25 -15.83 -30.42
N THR A 570 -13.40 -15.76 -31.09
CA THR A 570 -14.49 -16.73 -30.94
C THR A 570 -15.26 -16.87 -32.25
N ALA A 571 -16.09 -17.90 -32.35
CA ALA A 571 -16.97 -18.07 -33.50
C ALA A 571 -18.16 -17.10 -33.44
N GLU A 572 -18.53 -16.55 -34.59
CA GLU A 572 -19.79 -15.81 -34.82
C GLU A 572 -20.01 -14.49 -34.03
N LYS A 573 -19.05 -14.05 -33.20
CA LYS A 573 -19.02 -12.71 -32.57
C LYS A 573 -17.82 -11.90 -33.09
N PRO A 574 -17.78 -10.56 -32.91
CA PRO A 574 -16.56 -9.78 -33.13
C PRO A 574 -15.39 -10.36 -32.33
N HIS A 575 -14.23 -10.45 -32.98
CA HIS A 575 -12.97 -10.62 -32.25
C HIS A 575 -12.71 -9.36 -31.44
N ILE A 576 -12.07 -9.51 -30.29
CA ILE A 576 -11.72 -8.37 -29.46
C ILE A 576 -10.21 -8.19 -29.45
N THR A 577 -9.80 -7.16 -30.15
CA THR A 577 -8.44 -6.64 -30.22
C THR A 577 -8.21 -5.64 -29.12
N VAL A 578 -7.02 -5.74 -28.56
CA VAL A 578 -6.70 -5.02 -27.36
C VAL A 578 -5.15 -4.81 -27.35
N PRO A 579 -4.59 -3.63 -27.00
CA PRO A 579 -3.17 -3.21 -27.20
C PRO A 579 -2.21 -3.03 -25.95
N ILE A 580 -0.98 -3.61 -25.96
CA ILE A 580 0.12 -3.46 -24.97
C ILE A 580 1.08 -2.36 -25.40
N GLY A 581 1.56 -1.53 -24.46
CA GLY A 581 2.76 -0.73 -24.66
C GLY A 581 3.41 -0.21 -23.38
N GLY A 582 4.73 -0.16 -23.36
CA GLY A 582 5.53 0.63 -22.43
C GLY A 582 6.99 0.67 -22.86
N MET A 583 7.87 1.23 -22.04
CA MET A 583 9.24 1.58 -22.45
C MET A 583 10.26 1.10 -21.44
N THR A 584 11.40 0.59 -21.91
CA THR A 584 12.51 0.16 -21.05
C THR A 584 13.56 1.27 -20.87
N GLU A 585 14.00 1.55 -19.63
CA GLU A 585 14.93 2.66 -19.34
C GLU A 585 16.19 2.25 -18.57
N VAL A 586 17.32 2.87 -18.94
CA VAL A 586 18.62 2.71 -18.25
C VAL A 586 18.69 3.71 -17.08
N LEU A 587 18.57 3.24 -15.84
CA LEU A 587 18.97 4.06 -14.68
C LEU A 587 20.50 4.10 -14.58
N SER A 588 21.11 5.17 -15.06
CA SER A 588 22.56 5.34 -15.06
C SER A 588 23.10 5.74 -13.68
N ASN A 589 23.29 4.77 -12.77
CA ASN A 589 23.82 5.01 -11.42
C ASN A 589 24.99 6.03 -11.44
N PRO A 590 24.88 7.21 -10.79
CA PRO A 590 25.87 8.26 -10.84
C PRO A 590 27.19 7.84 -10.19
N ILE A 591 27.20 6.93 -9.20
CA ILE A 591 28.41 6.49 -8.49
C ILE A 591 29.20 5.51 -9.37
N LYS A 592 30.15 6.04 -10.15
CA LYS A 592 30.97 5.25 -11.08
C LYS A 592 32.13 4.52 -10.37
N SER A 593 32.68 5.08 -9.29
CA SER A 593 33.72 4.41 -8.47
C SER A 593 33.70 4.84 -7.00
N PHE A 594 34.17 3.95 -6.12
CA PHE A 594 34.38 4.19 -4.68
C PHE A 594 35.21 3.03 -4.13
N ASN A 595 36.36 3.31 -3.51
CA ASN A 595 37.33 2.36 -2.93
C ASN A 595 38.12 3.00 -1.77
N ILE A 596 38.70 2.19 -0.88
CA ILE A 596 39.63 2.64 0.18
C ILE A 596 40.94 1.82 0.21
N SER A 597 42.00 2.33 0.84
CA SER A 597 43.34 1.70 0.84
C SER A 597 43.54 0.55 1.84
N SER A 598 42.73 0.46 2.89
CA SER A 598 42.66 -0.70 3.80
C SER A 598 41.28 -0.74 4.46
N ASN A 599 40.77 -1.95 4.69
CA ASN A 599 39.50 -2.18 5.40
C ASN A 599 39.72 -2.47 6.90
N TYR A 600 40.97 -2.56 7.36
CA TYR A 600 41.36 -2.81 8.75
C TYR A 600 42.46 -1.82 9.16
N VAL A 601 42.27 -1.11 10.27
CA VAL A 601 43.23 -0.10 10.79
C VAL A 601 43.15 0.07 12.31
N ASN A 602 44.24 0.52 12.93
CA ASN A 602 44.26 1.01 14.31
C ASN A 602 43.69 2.44 14.41
N ALA A 603 42.94 2.82 15.44
CA ALA A 603 42.42 4.20 15.59
C ALA A 603 43.51 5.28 15.72
N SER A 604 44.75 4.92 16.08
CA SER A 604 45.93 5.80 16.05
C SER A 604 46.49 6.01 14.64
N THR A 605 45.94 5.35 13.61
CA THR A 605 46.32 5.55 12.21
C THR A 605 46.12 7.00 11.81
N THR A 606 47.11 7.57 11.10
CA THR A 606 47.13 8.98 10.67
C THR A 606 46.39 9.23 9.35
N GLY A 607 45.92 8.17 8.69
CA GLY A 607 44.91 8.23 7.65
C GLY A 607 44.91 7.04 6.69
N ILE A 608 43.83 6.92 5.92
CA ILE A 608 43.67 5.98 4.80
C ILE A 608 43.27 6.76 3.54
N THR A 609 43.63 6.26 2.36
CA THR A 609 43.23 6.89 1.10
C THR A 609 41.82 6.44 0.71
N ILE A 610 40.95 7.39 0.36
CA ILE A 610 39.64 7.18 -0.25
C ILE A 610 39.71 7.69 -1.69
N ASN A 611 39.28 6.86 -2.65
CA ASN A 611 39.23 7.19 -4.08
C ASN A 611 37.79 7.01 -4.60
N TYR A 612 37.20 8.02 -5.25
CA TYR A 612 35.81 7.96 -5.72
C TYR A 612 35.54 8.69 -7.05
N THR A 613 34.38 8.39 -7.65
CA THR A 613 33.87 9.06 -8.87
C THR A 613 32.34 9.04 -8.87
N VAL A 614 31.72 10.21 -9.01
CA VAL A 614 30.27 10.42 -9.11
C VAL A 614 29.97 11.25 -10.37
N GLY A 615 28.86 10.98 -11.05
CA GLY A 615 28.47 11.68 -12.27
C GLY A 615 28.00 13.13 -12.05
N VAL A 616 27.89 13.86 -13.16
CA VAL A 616 27.36 15.25 -13.20
C VAL A 616 25.86 15.33 -12.91
N ASP A 617 25.17 14.21 -13.11
CA ASP A 617 23.74 13.94 -12.94
C ASP A 617 23.27 13.92 -11.47
N ALA A 618 24.20 13.84 -10.51
CA ALA A 618 23.86 13.99 -9.10
C ALA A 618 23.79 15.47 -8.68
N ILE A 619 22.77 15.85 -7.93
CA ILE A 619 22.63 17.16 -7.29
C ILE A 619 23.20 17.14 -5.86
N GLU A 620 22.81 16.16 -5.04
CA GLU A 620 23.34 15.97 -3.69
C GLU A 620 24.29 14.78 -3.64
N ARG A 621 25.33 14.87 -2.81
CA ARG A 621 26.35 13.84 -2.57
C ARG A 621 26.78 13.91 -1.11
N ARG A 622 26.70 12.81 -0.35
CA ARG A 622 27.23 12.74 1.02
C ARG A 622 28.05 11.48 1.21
N MET A 623 29.12 11.55 2.00
CA MET A 623 29.90 10.39 2.42
C MET A 623 29.72 10.19 3.93
N SER A 624 28.72 9.42 4.32
CA SER A 624 28.36 9.16 5.72
C SER A 624 29.11 7.94 6.25
N VAL A 625 29.45 7.94 7.54
CA VAL A 625 29.92 6.74 8.24
C VAL A 625 28.80 6.20 9.11
N ILE A 626 28.41 4.95 8.85
CA ILE A 626 27.48 4.18 9.68
C ILE A 626 28.28 3.26 10.60
N ASP A 627 27.94 3.24 11.87
CA ASP A 627 28.38 2.22 12.83
C ASP A 627 27.56 0.95 12.59
N LEU A 628 28.21 -0.20 12.37
CA LEU A 628 27.57 -1.45 11.97
C LEU A 628 26.93 -2.23 13.14
N GLU A 629 27.20 -1.83 14.38
CA GLU A 629 26.69 -2.51 15.59
C GLU A 629 25.39 -1.85 16.06
N THR A 630 25.33 -0.52 16.00
CA THR A 630 24.14 0.31 16.26
C THR A 630 23.27 0.51 15.02
N ASN A 631 23.86 0.45 13.82
CA ASN A 631 23.30 0.91 12.55
C ASN A 631 22.98 2.43 12.55
N ASP A 632 23.58 3.21 13.44
CA ASP A 632 23.44 4.67 13.48
C ASP A 632 24.42 5.37 12.52
N ILE A 633 23.96 6.46 11.88
CA ILE A 633 24.83 7.36 11.11
C ILE A 633 25.58 8.25 12.10
N LEU A 634 26.88 8.01 12.29
CA LEU A 634 27.67 8.76 13.25
C LEU A 634 27.98 10.19 12.77
N GLY A 635 28.11 10.39 11.46
CA GLY A 635 28.47 11.67 10.85
C GLY A 635 28.98 11.54 9.42
N GLU A 636 29.44 12.66 8.85
CA GLU A 636 29.89 12.75 7.44
C GLU A 636 31.40 13.03 7.33
N VAL A 637 32.02 12.55 6.25
CA VAL A 637 33.46 12.72 5.99
C VAL A 637 33.73 14.15 5.46
N GLN A 638 34.28 14.98 6.34
CA GLN A 638 34.46 16.44 6.18
C GLN A 638 35.24 16.86 4.91
N ASP A 639 36.27 16.11 4.52
CA ASP A 639 37.12 16.41 3.36
C ASP A 639 36.53 15.97 2.00
N PHE A 640 35.24 15.58 1.96
CA PHE A 640 34.52 15.29 0.71
C PHE A 640 34.28 16.58 -0.10
N SER A 641 35.31 17.04 -0.81
CA SER A 641 35.19 18.18 -1.73
C SER A 641 34.08 17.93 -2.76
N GLY A 642 33.25 18.93 -3.07
CA GLY A 642 32.12 18.84 -4.01
C GLY A 642 32.49 18.67 -5.50
N ASN A 643 33.50 17.87 -5.80
CA ASN A 643 33.94 17.49 -7.14
C ASN A 643 33.34 16.13 -7.52
N ASN A 644 33.21 15.89 -8.83
CA ASN A 644 32.73 14.62 -9.38
C ASN A 644 33.75 13.47 -9.29
N SER A 645 34.94 13.71 -8.76
CA SER A 645 35.94 12.69 -8.46
C SER A 645 36.97 13.24 -7.48
N GLY A 646 37.50 12.39 -6.61
CA GLY A 646 38.57 12.76 -5.69
C GLY A 646 39.30 11.56 -5.12
N ASP A 647 40.62 11.73 -4.96
CA ASP A 647 41.50 10.85 -4.20
C ASP A 647 42.04 11.67 -3.02
N PHE A 648 41.72 11.29 -1.77
CA PHE A 648 42.16 12.04 -0.58
C PHE A 648 42.51 11.13 0.60
N ASN A 649 43.39 11.61 1.48
CA ASN A 649 43.80 10.90 2.70
C ASN A 649 42.92 11.33 3.88
N TRP A 650 41.95 10.49 4.23
CA TRP A 650 41.05 10.69 5.34
C TRP A 650 41.69 10.25 6.66
N ASP A 651 41.73 11.12 7.67
CA ASP A 651 42.36 10.88 8.97
C ASP A 651 41.47 10.12 9.97
N LEU A 652 40.35 9.54 9.50
CA LEU A 652 39.28 8.92 10.30
C LEU A 652 38.45 9.89 11.16
N LYS A 653 38.42 11.20 10.84
CA LYS A 653 37.47 12.16 11.46
C LYS A 653 36.18 12.33 10.65
N ILE A 654 35.07 12.45 11.37
CA ILE A 654 33.73 12.74 10.86
C ILE A 654 33.18 14.01 11.50
N LEU A 655 32.35 14.74 10.75
CA LEU A 655 31.57 15.86 11.25
C LEU A 655 30.21 15.34 11.75
N SER A 656 29.89 15.61 13.01
CA SER A 656 28.74 15.03 13.71
C SER A 656 28.11 16.12 14.59
N GLU A 657 26.89 16.54 14.23
CA GLU A 657 26.17 17.67 14.88
C GLU A 657 26.93 19.01 14.88
N GLY A 658 27.90 19.16 13.96
CA GLY A 658 28.78 20.34 13.87
C GLY A 658 30.11 20.23 14.61
N GLU A 659 30.37 19.13 15.34
CA GLU A 659 31.66 18.84 15.97
C GLU A 659 32.46 17.78 15.21
N GLU A 660 33.78 17.96 15.12
CA GLU A 660 34.70 16.92 14.61
C GLU A 660 34.90 15.82 15.65
N LYS A 661 34.49 14.59 15.33
CA LYS A 661 34.68 13.39 16.15
C LYS A 661 35.60 12.42 15.38
N LYS A 662 36.67 11.92 16.00
CA LYS A 662 37.48 10.84 15.40
C LYS A 662 36.79 9.50 15.66
N LEU A 663 36.73 8.63 14.65
CA LEU A 663 36.30 7.25 14.83
C LEU A 663 37.21 6.56 15.85
N THR A 664 36.57 5.96 16.84
CA THR A 664 37.19 5.07 17.83
C THR A 664 37.17 3.63 17.30
N ASP A 665 37.61 2.68 18.12
CA ASP A 665 37.45 1.26 17.82
C ASP A 665 35.97 0.90 17.62
N GLY A 666 35.69 0.05 16.64
CA GLY A 666 34.35 -0.29 16.19
C GLY A 666 34.31 -0.78 14.74
N ASN A 667 33.19 -1.37 14.36
CA ASN A 667 32.91 -1.80 12.98
C ASN A 667 32.07 -0.75 12.26
N TYR A 668 32.54 -0.29 11.09
CA TYR A 668 31.89 0.79 10.35
C TYR A 668 31.63 0.43 8.89
N LYS A 669 30.71 1.16 8.28
CA LYS A 669 30.45 1.17 6.84
C LYS A 669 30.43 2.60 6.35
N ILE A 670 31.43 2.95 5.56
CA ILE A 670 31.48 4.23 4.84
C ILE A 670 30.52 4.11 3.66
N ILE A 671 29.54 5.00 3.56
CA ILE A 671 28.56 5.01 2.46
C ILE A 671 28.69 6.31 1.70
N LEU A 672 29.09 6.20 0.43
CA LEU A 672 28.93 7.27 -0.54
C LEU A 672 27.50 7.23 -1.09
N THR A 673 26.79 8.34 -0.97
CA THR A 673 25.43 8.55 -1.47
C THR A 673 25.43 9.60 -2.59
N ALA A 674 24.44 9.52 -3.48
CA ALA A 674 24.19 10.49 -4.53
C ALA A 674 22.69 10.52 -4.87
N HIS A 675 22.11 11.72 -5.00
CA HIS A 675 20.72 11.95 -5.41
C HIS A 675 20.71 12.69 -6.76
N THR A 676 19.78 12.38 -7.65
CA THR A 676 19.58 13.10 -8.94
C THR A 676 18.36 14.02 -8.88
N GLU A 677 18.15 14.89 -9.87
CA GLU A 677 16.99 15.81 -9.99
C GLU A 677 15.61 15.13 -10.05
N SER A 678 15.59 13.80 -10.04
CA SER A 678 14.40 12.94 -10.14
C SER A 678 14.23 12.04 -8.91
N ASP A 679 14.70 12.51 -7.74
CA ASP A 679 14.66 11.86 -6.42
C ASP A 679 15.23 10.43 -6.32
N HIS A 680 15.97 9.99 -7.34
CA HIS A 680 16.62 8.68 -7.33
C HIS A 680 17.82 8.67 -6.38
N PHE A 681 17.65 8.01 -5.24
CA PHE A 681 18.72 7.75 -4.28
C PHE A 681 19.63 6.60 -4.71
N PHE A 682 20.92 6.87 -4.86
CA PHE A 682 21.95 5.88 -5.13
C PHE A 682 22.96 5.85 -3.98
N GLN A 683 23.35 4.65 -3.54
CA GLN A 683 24.37 4.48 -2.51
C GLN A 683 25.36 3.35 -2.84
N LYS A 684 26.60 3.50 -2.40
CA LYS A 684 27.63 2.46 -2.43
C LYS A 684 28.41 2.47 -1.11
N GLY A 685 28.42 1.32 -0.42
CA GLY A 685 29.09 1.17 0.87
C GLY A 685 30.38 0.35 0.81
N ILE A 686 31.30 0.64 1.73
CA ILE A 686 32.52 -0.14 1.99
C ILE A 686 32.66 -0.31 3.51
N ASN A 687 32.94 -1.54 3.95
CA ASN A 687 33.16 -1.83 5.37
C ASN A 687 34.60 -1.47 5.79
N LEU A 688 34.74 -0.90 6.98
CA LEU A 688 35.99 -0.53 7.62
C LEU A 688 35.91 -0.88 9.11
N THR A 689 36.79 -1.76 9.59
CA THR A 689 36.94 -2.05 11.02
C THR A 689 38.11 -1.26 11.58
N VAL A 690 37.86 -0.52 12.65
CA VAL A 690 38.90 0.20 13.41
C VAL A 690 39.13 -0.55 14.72
N SER A 691 40.40 -0.83 15.05
CA SER A 691 40.79 -1.49 16.30
C SER A 691 42.21 -1.10 16.72
N SER A 692 42.32 -0.30 17.79
CA SER A 692 43.52 -0.10 18.60
C SER A 692 43.72 -1.17 19.68
N VAL A 693 42.76 -2.10 19.86
CA VAL A 693 42.87 -3.21 20.81
C VAL A 693 44.00 -4.16 20.41
N ALA A 694 45.18 -3.94 20.98
CA ALA A 694 46.30 -4.87 20.87
C ALA A 694 45.93 -6.25 21.43
N PRO A 695 46.35 -7.36 20.79
CA PRO A 695 46.03 -8.69 21.29
C PRO A 695 46.57 -8.88 22.72
N THR A 696 45.70 -9.23 23.67
CA THR A 696 46.08 -9.50 25.07
C THR A 696 46.00 -10.99 25.37
N THR A 697 46.89 -11.46 26.24
CA THR A 697 46.96 -12.85 26.68
C THR A 697 46.22 -13.02 28.00
N GLU A 698 45.01 -13.56 27.96
CA GLU A 698 44.39 -14.03 29.19
C GLU A 698 44.93 -15.43 29.53
N LEU A 699 45.47 -15.60 30.74
CA LEU A 699 45.79 -16.91 31.32
C LEU A 699 44.73 -17.29 32.34
N LYS A 700 44.23 -18.53 32.26
CA LYS A 700 43.06 -19.01 33.01
C LYS A 700 43.22 -19.02 34.54
N SER A 701 44.46 -19.05 35.05
CA SER A 701 44.79 -18.75 36.45
C SER A 701 46.30 -18.57 36.61
N LEU A 702 46.70 -17.81 37.63
CA LEU A 702 48.09 -17.67 38.10
C LEU A 702 48.34 -18.49 39.37
N ASP A 703 47.44 -18.48 40.36
CA ASP A 703 47.49 -19.42 41.49
C ASP A 703 46.76 -20.74 41.09
N LEU A 704 47.50 -21.65 40.46
CA LEU A 704 46.98 -22.85 39.80
C LEU A 704 46.84 -24.05 40.75
N THR A 705 45.63 -24.62 40.80
CA THR A 705 45.31 -25.87 41.51
C THR A 705 45.71 -27.14 40.74
N ASP A 706 45.75 -27.10 39.40
CA ASP A 706 45.70 -28.32 38.55
C ASP A 706 46.77 -28.42 37.42
N ASN A 707 47.90 -27.71 37.55
CA ASN A 707 49.07 -27.78 36.63
C ASN A 707 48.74 -27.71 35.13
N LEU A 708 48.07 -26.62 34.72
CA LEU A 708 47.61 -26.44 33.35
C LEU A 708 47.60 -24.96 32.95
N ILE A 709 48.46 -24.58 32.01
CA ILE A 709 48.40 -23.27 31.34
C ILE A 709 47.44 -23.39 30.16
N GLU A 710 46.21 -22.99 30.40
CA GLU A 710 45.23 -22.64 29.38
C GLU A 710 45.17 -21.12 29.26
N GLY A 711 45.08 -20.61 28.03
CA GLY A 711 44.94 -19.19 27.77
C GLY A 711 44.22 -18.90 26.45
N LYS A 712 43.82 -17.65 26.26
CA LYS A 712 43.21 -17.14 25.04
C LYS A 712 43.94 -15.87 24.61
N ILE A 713 44.26 -15.76 23.33
CA ILE A 713 44.69 -14.50 22.74
C ILE A 713 43.43 -13.74 22.37
N LEU A 714 43.10 -12.78 23.22
CA LEU A 714 41.96 -11.89 23.05
C LEU A 714 42.37 -10.75 22.11
N SER A 715 41.77 -10.74 20.93
CA SER A 715 41.82 -9.67 19.95
C SER A 715 40.47 -9.68 19.23
N PRO A 716 39.94 -8.55 18.72
CA PRO A 716 38.66 -8.56 18.00
C PRO A 716 38.61 -9.59 16.85
N PHE A 717 39.73 -9.81 16.17
CA PHE A 717 39.85 -10.82 15.10
C PHE A 717 39.74 -12.28 15.57
N SER A 718 39.84 -12.53 16.88
CA SER A 718 39.63 -13.87 17.48
C SER A 718 38.16 -14.29 17.48
N ASP A 719 37.23 -13.33 17.54
CA ASP A 719 35.80 -13.63 17.66
C ASP A 719 35.08 -13.63 16.27
N ASP A 720 35.60 -12.87 15.28
CA ASP A 720 35.21 -12.94 13.86
C ASP A 720 35.72 -14.19 13.11
N LYS A 721 36.41 -15.10 13.80
CA LYS A 721 37.06 -16.32 13.25
C LYS A 721 38.14 -16.10 12.19
N MET A 722 38.53 -14.86 11.89
CA MET A 722 39.65 -14.57 10.97
C MET A 722 41.04 -14.83 11.59
N VAL A 723 41.07 -15.27 12.86
CA VAL A 723 42.24 -15.53 13.73
C VAL A 723 43.49 -16.04 13.01
N THR A 724 43.36 -17.06 12.17
CA THR A 724 44.48 -17.76 11.52
C THR A 724 45.10 -17.00 10.35
N GLU A 725 44.39 -15.99 9.82
CA GLU A 725 44.88 -15.07 8.79
C GLU A 725 45.18 -13.67 9.37
N ALA A 726 44.62 -13.36 10.55
CA ALA A 726 44.64 -12.04 11.17
C ALA A 726 45.68 -11.86 12.31
N LEU A 727 46.14 -12.93 12.96
CA LEU A 727 47.01 -12.87 14.16
C LEU A 727 48.33 -13.64 14.00
N THR A 728 49.33 -13.31 14.84
CA THR A 728 50.61 -14.06 14.96
C THR A 728 51.13 -14.00 16.40
N VAL A 729 51.58 -15.14 16.97
CA VAL A 729 51.82 -15.31 18.42
C VAL A 729 52.99 -16.27 18.74
N GLU A 730 53.80 -15.95 19.76
CA GLU A 730 54.97 -16.71 20.24
C GLU A 730 55.08 -16.73 21.78
N PHE A 731 55.82 -17.69 22.37
CA PHE A 731 55.95 -17.86 23.84
C PHE A 731 57.37 -18.24 24.34
N SER A 732 57.66 -18.00 25.62
CA SER A 732 58.84 -18.52 26.35
C SER A 732 58.60 -18.76 27.86
N LEU A 733 59.34 -19.68 28.48
CA LEU A 733 59.20 -20.11 29.89
C LEU A 733 60.54 -20.16 30.64
N GLN A 734 60.55 -19.73 31.91
CA GLN A 734 61.76 -19.63 32.74
C GLN A 734 61.50 -19.91 34.25
N GLN A 735 62.52 -20.43 34.96
CA GLN A 735 62.62 -20.47 36.42
C GLN A 735 63.99 -19.87 36.84
N GLU A 736 64.17 -19.53 38.12
CA GLU A 736 65.26 -18.64 38.56
C GLU A 736 66.68 -19.08 38.14
N GLN A 737 67.40 -18.17 37.46
CA GLN A 737 68.82 -18.24 37.06
C GLN A 737 69.26 -19.26 35.98
N GLU A 738 68.34 -19.89 35.24
CA GLU A 738 68.68 -20.66 34.02
C GLU A 738 68.20 -19.97 32.71
N GLU A 739 68.68 -20.44 31.56
CA GLU A 739 68.14 -20.06 30.24
C GLU A 739 66.69 -20.58 30.06
N TYR A 740 65.98 -20.08 29.04
CA TYR A 740 64.60 -20.51 28.75
C TYR A 740 64.48 -22.03 28.57
N TYR A 741 63.71 -22.70 29.43
CA TYR A 741 63.56 -24.15 29.38
C TYR A 741 62.50 -24.62 28.35
N ALA A 742 61.71 -23.69 27.81
CA ALA A 742 60.87 -23.89 26.64
C ALA A 742 60.55 -22.55 25.95
N SER A 743 60.42 -22.56 24.62
CA SER A 743 59.91 -21.45 23.80
C SER A 743 59.46 -21.94 22.42
N GLY A 744 58.70 -21.11 21.68
CA GLY A 744 58.29 -21.40 20.31
C GLY A 744 57.11 -20.54 19.84
N SER A 745 56.66 -20.74 18.60
CA SER A 745 55.42 -20.15 18.10
C SER A 745 54.18 -20.90 18.60
N VAL A 746 53.05 -20.18 18.68
CA VAL A 746 51.77 -20.72 19.17
C VAL A 746 50.82 -20.93 17.99
N THR A 747 50.31 -22.15 17.83
CA THR A 747 49.19 -22.41 16.91
C THR A 747 47.88 -22.06 17.63
N LEU A 748 47.19 -21.02 17.14
CA LEU A 748 45.86 -20.64 17.60
C LEU A 748 44.79 -21.54 16.94
N ALA A 749 43.68 -21.76 17.66
CA ALA A 749 42.44 -22.27 17.08
C ALA A 749 41.56 -21.13 16.51
N GLU A 750 40.43 -21.47 15.88
CA GLU A 750 39.44 -20.52 15.32
C GLU A 750 38.80 -19.57 16.35
N ASP A 751 39.08 -19.74 17.64
CA ASP A 751 38.64 -18.86 18.74
C ASP A 751 39.81 -18.10 19.39
N GLY A 752 41.05 -18.21 18.88
CA GLY A 752 42.24 -17.63 19.52
C GLY A 752 42.69 -18.34 20.81
N SER A 753 42.09 -19.48 21.19
CA SER A 753 42.56 -20.26 22.34
C SER A 753 43.91 -20.93 22.06
N PHE A 754 44.70 -21.10 23.13
CA PHE A 754 45.98 -21.80 23.07
C PHE A 754 46.24 -22.60 24.37
N ASN A 755 47.12 -23.59 24.26
CA ASN A 755 47.26 -24.65 25.28
C ASN A 755 48.73 -25.02 25.51
N ILE A 756 49.30 -24.60 26.64
CA ILE A 756 50.70 -24.90 27.04
C ILE A 756 50.68 -25.96 28.14
N LYS A 757 50.32 -27.20 27.77
CA LYS A 757 50.04 -28.29 28.74
C LYS A 757 51.31 -29.03 29.19
N ASN A 758 51.33 -29.45 30.46
CA ASN A 758 52.41 -30.20 31.11
C ASN A 758 53.79 -29.50 31.07
N LYS A 759 53.86 -28.24 31.54
CA LYS A 759 55.08 -27.40 31.53
C LYS A 759 55.42 -26.69 32.85
N LEU A 760 54.63 -26.88 33.92
CA LEU A 760 54.85 -26.24 35.23
C LEU A 760 55.32 -27.23 36.29
N HIS A 761 56.08 -26.69 37.25
CA HIS A 761 56.53 -27.36 38.46
C HIS A 761 55.88 -26.70 39.69
N PRO A 762 55.64 -27.43 40.82
CA PRO A 762 55.07 -26.82 42.02
C PRO A 762 55.97 -25.73 42.61
N GLY A 763 55.37 -24.58 42.96
CA GLY A 763 56.09 -23.34 43.28
C GLY A 763 56.08 -22.38 42.07
N SER A 764 56.92 -21.35 42.11
CA SER A 764 56.84 -20.25 41.13
C SER A 764 57.53 -20.55 39.79
N SER A 765 56.87 -20.21 38.69
CA SER A 765 57.42 -20.16 37.32
C SER A 765 57.08 -18.84 36.63
N ILE A 766 57.86 -18.47 35.60
CA ILE A 766 57.66 -17.27 34.76
C ILE A 766 57.34 -17.70 33.31
N LEU A 767 56.32 -17.08 32.70
CA LEU A 767 55.88 -17.27 31.31
C LEU A 767 55.81 -15.91 30.59
N THR A 768 56.31 -15.81 29.36
CA THR A 768 56.13 -14.63 28.48
C THR A 768 55.43 -15.02 27.18
N ILE A 769 54.54 -14.16 26.69
CA ILE A 769 53.82 -14.28 25.40
C ILE A 769 54.02 -13.00 24.58
N ASN A 770 54.22 -13.15 23.27
CA ASN A 770 54.30 -12.07 22.27
C ASN A 770 53.18 -12.25 21.23
N SER A 771 52.56 -11.15 20.79
CA SER A 771 51.45 -11.21 19.82
C SER A 771 51.29 -9.95 18.94
N SER A 772 50.66 -10.10 17.76
CA SER A 772 50.35 -8.98 16.85
C SER A 772 49.21 -9.28 15.87
N ASP A 773 48.56 -8.25 15.33
CA ASP A 773 47.41 -8.33 14.41
C ASP A 773 47.53 -7.54 13.08
N ILE A 774 46.53 -7.70 12.20
CA ILE A 774 46.40 -7.03 10.90
C ILE A 774 46.00 -5.54 10.94
N ALA A 775 45.44 -5.04 12.05
CA ALA A 775 45.27 -3.59 12.24
C ALA A 775 46.61 -2.89 12.56
N GLY A 776 47.65 -3.69 12.87
CA GLY A 776 49.02 -3.27 13.14
C GLY A 776 49.39 -3.27 14.61
N ASN A 777 48.50 -3.74 15.49
CA ASN A 777 48.69 -3.73 16.94
C ASN A 777 49.64 -4.84 17.39
N LYS A 778 50.34 -4.63 18.51
CA LYS A 778 51.33 -5.56 19.07
C LYS A 778 51.36 -5.51 20.59
N ASN A 779 51.70 -6.63 21.23
CA ASN A 779 51.78 -6.75 22.68
C ASN A 779 52.81 -7.81 23.13
N GLU A 780 53.40 -7.61 24.33
CA GLU A 780 54.29 -8.56 25.02
C GLU A 780 53.93 -8.57 26.52
N GLU A 781 53.65 -9.75 27.08
CA GLU A 781 53.14 -9.89 28.44
C GLU A 781 53.83 -11.04 29.19
N THR A 782 54.09 -10.84 30.50
CA THR A 782 54.83 -11.79 31.36
C THR A 782 54.09 -12.06 32.67
N PHE A 783 54.06 -13.33 33.08
CA PHE A 783 53.21 -13.86 34.15
C PHE A 783 53.99 -14.72 35.16
N ASN A 784 53.64 -14.64 36.45
CA ASN A 784 54.18 -15.46 37.54
C ASN A 784 53.08 -16.36 38.13
N ILE A 785 53.38 -17.62 38.45
CA ILE A 785 52.36 -18.67 38.69
C ILE A 785 52.62 -19.47 39.99
N ASN A 786 51.66 -19.53 40.95
CA ASN A 786 51.76 -20.17 42.30
C ASN A 786 50.47 -20.97 42.71
N TRP A 787 50.01 -20.98 43.98
CA TRP A 787 48.82 -21.74 44.51
C TRP A 787 48.42 -21.39 45.98
N SER A 788 47.12 -21.14 46.30
CA SER A 788 46.62 -20.77 47.67
C SER A 788 45.08 -20.99 47.95
N GLY A 789 44.58 -20.76 49.19
CA GLY A 789 43.12 -20.77 49.60
C GLY A 789 42.81 -21.07 51.12
N GLU A 790 41.61 -20.74 51.66
CA GLU A 790 41.11 -21.17 53.01
C GLU A 790 39.56 -21.43 53.15
N PHE A 791 38.74 -20.59 53.86
CA PHE A 791 37.35 -20.91 54.35
C PHE A 791 36.27 -19.75 54.44
N SER A 792 35.78 -19.20 53.32
CA SER A 792 34.72 -18.17 53.16
C SER A 792 34.12 -18.14 51.71
N GLU A 793 34.01 -17.01 51.02
CA GLU A 793 33.76 -16.96 49.56
C GLU A 793 35.12 -17.02 48.83
N GLY A 794 35.35 -18.09 48.05
CA GLY A 794 36.61 -18.38 47.37
C GLY A 794 37.30 -19.67 47.81
N ASP A 795 36.61 -20.54 48.56
CA ASP A 795 37.25 -21.38 49.58
C ASP A 795 36.64 -22.79 49.71
N ARG A 796 37.40 -23.84 50.12
CA ARG A 796 37.04 -25.26 49.87
C ARG A 796 37.14 -26.21 51.08
N GLY A 797 36.02 -26.81 51.51
CA GLY A 797 35.98 -27.93 52.46
C GLY A 797 34.58 -28.53 52.77
N VAL A 798 34.50 -29.86 52.93
CA VAL A 798 33.25 -30.69 53.07
C VAL A 798 32.20 -30.26 54.10
N ALA A 799 32.48 -29.34 55.03
CA ALA A 799 31.45 -28.78 55.92
C ALA A 799 30.39 -27.95 55.17
N ILE A 800 30.78 -27.41 54.01
CA ILE A 800 29.95 -26.58 53.13
C ILE A 800 28.85 -27.43 52.47
N GLU A 801 29.19 -28.61 51.94
CA GLU A 801 28.28 -29.57 51.30
C GLU A 801 27.04 -29.85 52.16
N ALA A 802 27.24 -30.10 53.46
CA ALA A 802 26.19 -30.45 54.40
C ALA A 802 25.24 -29.30 54.75
N PHE A 803 25.64 -28.04 54.54
CA PHE A 803 24.76 -26.88 54.73
C PHE A 803 24.02 -26.51 53.43
N LYS A 804 24.69 -26.63 52.27
CA LYS A 804 24.05 -26.53 50.94
C LYS A 804 22.83 -27.46 50.84
N GLU A 805 22.93 -28.70 51.32
CA GLU A 805 21.83 -29.66 51.35
C GLU A 805 20.59 -29.20 52.14
N LYS A 806 20.76 -28.43 53.23
CA LYS A 806 19.61 -27.90 54.00
C LYS A 806 18.94 -26.72 53.30
N MET A 807 19.75 -25.85 52.71
CA MET A 807 19.26 -24.70 51.95
C MET A 807 18.49 -25.20 50.72
N ARG A 808 19.05 -26.18 50.00
CA ARG A 808 18.43 -26.93 48.90
C ARG A 808 17.03 -27.44 49.24
N LEU A 809 16.86 -28.12 50.38
CA LEU A 809 15.55 -28.66 50.81
C LEU A 809 14.47 -27.58 51.05
N LEU A 810 14.85 -26.31 51.22
CA LEU A 810 13.90 -25.19 51.31
C LEU A 810 13.76 -24.39 50.00
N GLY A 811 14.50 -24.75 48.94
CA GLY A 811 14.50 -24.08 47.63
C GLY A 811 15.70 -23.16 47.36
N PHE A 812 16.75 -23.24 48.18
CA PHE A 812 17.96 -22.39 48.09
C PHE A 812 19.19 -23.25 47.80
N GLU A 813 19.17 -23.98 46.68
CA GLU A 813 20.31 -24.81 46.29
C GLU A 813 21.53 -23.96 45.88
N VAL A 814 22.71 -24.57 45.99
CA VAL A 814 23.98 -24.02 45.51
C VAL A 814 24.65 -25.14 44.71
N THR A 815 24.78 -24.93 43.41
CA THR A 815 24.95 -26.00 42.39
C THR A 815 26.20 -25.85 41.54
N ASN A 816 26.67 -24.62 41.32
CA ASN A 816 27.69 -24.31 40.31
C ASN A 816 29.08 -24.11 40.94
N GLU A 817 29.11 -24.10 42.27
CA GLU A 817 30.30 -24.28 43.09
C GLU A 817 30.49 -25.78 43.37
N ASP A 818 31.75 -26.25 43.42
CA ASP A 818 32.04 -27.61 43.90
C ASP A 818 31.37 -27.88 45.26
N LYS A 819 31.09 -29.15 45.54
CA LYS A 819 30.38 -29.60 46.75
C LYS A 819 30.97 -29.03 48.04
N ASP A 820 32.29 -28.93 48.08
CA ASP A 820 33.08 -28.40 49.18
C ASP A 820 33.45 -26.92 49.01
N PHE A 821 33.39 -26.33 47.80
CA PHE A 821 33.63 -24.91 47.56
C PHE A 821 32.47 -24.05 48.09
N PHE A 822 32.78 -22.91 48.70
CA PHE A 822 31.87 -21.83 49.07
C PHE A 822 32.33 -20.60 48.29
N GLY A 823 31.43 -20.05 47.47
CA GLY A 823 31.64 -18.89 46.64
C GLY A 823 30.50 -17.88 46.77
N SER A 824 30.30 -17.10 45.70
CA SER A 824 29.28 -16.06 45.61
C SER A 824 27.86 -16.62 45.69
N GLU A 825 27.61 -17.75 45.03
CA GLU A 825 26.29 -18.37 44.92
C GLU A 825 25.81 -18.81 46.31
N MET A 826 26.68 -19.44 47.11
CA MET A 826 26.32 -19.84 48.47
C MET A 826 25.97 -18.66 49.38
N LYS A 827 26.74 -17.57 49.27
CA LYS A 827 26.59 -16.35 50.07
C LYS A 827 25.26 -15.64 49.76
N GLU A 828 24.97 -15.49 48.47
CA GLU A 828 23.74 -14.87 47.96
C GLU A 828 22.49 -15.67 48.35
N LYS A 829 22.49 -16.99 48.07
CA LYS A 829 21.34 -17.88 48.36
C LYS A 829 21.01 -17.93 49.86
N LEU A 830 22.00 -17.71 50.74
CA LEU A 830 21.79 -17.65 52.18
C LEU A 830 21.12 -16.35 52.65
N LEU A 831 21.48 -15.21 52.06
CA LEU A 831 20.82 -13.91 52.31
C LEU A 831 19.34 -13.96 51.87
N ALA A 832 19.09 -14.53 50.68
CA ALA A 832 17.73 -14.67 50.15
C ALA A 832 16.83 -15.54 51.03
N LEU A 833 17.36 -16.62 51.60
CA LEU A 833 16.64 -17.50 52.54
C LEU A 833 16.16 -16.75 53.77
N GLN A 834 17.05 -15.94 54.35
CA GLN A 834 16.75 -15.15 55.54
C GLN A 834 15.61 -14.16 55.28
N GLY A 835 15.63 -13.46 54.14
CA GLY A 835 14.57 -12.54 53.74
C GLY A 835 13.20 -13.20 53.56
N TYR A 836 13.11 -14.27 52.75
CA TYR A 836 11.83 -14.88 52.35
C TYR A 836 10.98 -15.37 53.53
N TYR A 837 11.59 -16.00 54.53
CA TYR A 837 10.89 -16.47 55.74
C TYR A 837 10.82 -15.43 56.87
N SER A 838 11.17 -14.16 56.61
CA SER A 838 11.21 -13.06 57.59
C SER A 838 12.10 -13.34 58.81
N LEU A 839 13.36 -13.72 58.56
CA LEU A 839 14.41 -13.98 59.54
C LEU A 839 15.47 -12.86 59.55
N ASP A 840 16.38 -12.88 60.53
CA ASP A 840 17.57 -12.00 60.54
C ASP A 840 18.51 -12.31 59.35
N ILE A 841 19.00 -11.25 58.68
CA ILE A 841 19.85 -11.34 57.48
C ILE A 841 21.33 -11.14 57.85
N THR A 842 22.21 -12.06 57.48
CA THR A 842 23.64 -12.08 57.90
C THR A 842 24.66 -12.49 56.83
N GLY A 843 24.29 -13.30 55.83
CA GLY A 843 25.18 -13.68 54.71
C GLY A 843 26.38 -14.57 55.04
N HIS A 844 26.41 -15.19 56.23
CA HIS A 844 27.44 -16.15 56.63
C HIS A 844 26.79 -17.43 57.17
N ILE A 845 27.49 -18.58 57.10
CA ILE A 845 27.05 -19.86 57.68
C ILE A 845 27.20 -19.82 59.22
N ASP A 846 26.46 -18.91 59.86
CA ASP A 846 26.50 -18.69 61.30
C ASP A 846 25.58 -19.66 62.09
N LYS A 847 25.60 -19.54 63.42
CA LYS A 847 24.90 -20.46 64.34
C LYS A 847 23.42 -20.17 64.54
N LYS A 848 22.94 -18.94 64.32
CA LYS A 848 21.52 -18.58 64.43
C LYS A 848 20.76 -19.03 63.18
N THR A 849 21.31 -18.72 62.01
CA THR A 849 20.72 -19.08 60.71
C THR A 849 20.49 -20.59 60.57
N GLN A 850 21.44 -21.39 61.08
CA GLN A 850 21.31 -22.85 61.18
C GLN A 850 20.13 -23.37 62.01
N LYS A 851 19.51 -22.57 62.90
CA LYS A 851 18.47 -23.01 63.83
C LYS A 851 17.08 -22.91 63.22
N ASP A 852 16.69 -21.72 62.77
CA ASP A 852 15.30 -21.41 62.45
C ASP A 852 14.85 -22.06 61.12
N ILE A 853 15.80 -22.31 60.20
CA ILE A 853 15.67 -23.24 59.05
C ILE A 853 15.04 -24.58 59.45
N ASN A 854 15.47 -25.20 60.56
CA ASN A 854 14.95 -26.53 60.93
C ASN A 854 13.49 -26.47 61.42
N LYS A 855 13.00 -25.32 61.89
CA LYS A 855 11.61 -25.18 62.37
C LYS A 855 10.64 -25.26 61.19
N ILE A 856 10.91 -24.49 60.14
CA ILE A 856 10.09 -24.43 58.91
C ILE A 856 9.94 -25.85 58.30
N LEU A 857 11.02 -26.62 58.28
CA LEU A 857 11.04 -28.00 57.80
C LEU A 857 10.20 -29.01 58.62
N THR A 858 9.60 -28.62 59.77
CA THR A 858 8.86 -29.55 60.67
C THR A 858 7.35 -29.36 60.73
N THR A 859 6.82 -28.16 60.48
CA THR A 859 5.38 -27.86 60.65
C THR A 859 4.53 -28.07 59.40
N SER A 860 5.17 -28.32 58.26
CA SER A 860 4.58 -28.20 56.93
C SER A 860 4.22 -29.54 56.28
N PHE A 861 3.25 -29.51 55.35
CA PHE A 861 2.84 -30.69 54.58
C PHE A 861 3.91 -31.10 53.57
N LYS A 862 4.37 -32.36 53.59
CA LYS A 862 5.46 -32.83 52.70
C LYS A 862 5.41 -34.33 52.44
N ASP A 863 6.16 -34.76 51.42
CA ASP A 863 6.21 -36.14 50.94
C ASP A 863 6.47 -37.16 52.05
N GLY A 864 5.75 -38.28 52.01
CA GLY A 864 5.77 -39.34 53.02
C GLY A 864 4.80 -39.14 54.21
N GLN A 865 4.08 -38.02 54.30
CA GLN A 865 3.05 -37.81 55.34
C GLN A 865 1.68 -38.39 54.97
N ASN A 866 0.82 -38.60 55.98
CA ASN A 866 -0.54 -39.11 55.83
C ASN A 866 -1.46 -38.44 56.88
N SER A 867 -2.54 -37.79 56.43
CA SER A 867 -3.51 -37.09 57.29
C SER A 867 -4.82 -36.78 56.55
N PRO A 868 -6.00 -36.75 57.22
CA PRO A 868 -7.25 -36.25 56.64
C PRO A 868 -7.13 -34.86 55.99
N ALA A 869 -6.42 -33.92 56.62
CA ALA A 869 -6.22 -32.57 56.09
C ALA A 869 -5.52 -32.55 54.72
N ILE A 870 -4.72 -33.56 54.39
CA ILE A 870 -4.04 -33.68 53.09
C ILE A 870 -5.04 -34.01 51.96
N GLN A 871 -6.20 -34.63 52.27
CA GLN A 871 -7.26 -34.84 51.27
C GLN A 871 -7.95 -33.51 50.90
N GLU A 872 -8.35 -32.71 51.89
CA GLU A 872 -9.01 -31.41 51.69
C GLU A 872 -8.06 -30.42 50.98
N PHE A 873 -6.79 -30.40 51.38
CA PHE A 873 -5.71 -29.64 50.75
C PHE A 873 -5.54 -29.98 49.25
N LYS A 874 -5.60 -31.27 48.88
CA LYS A 874 -5.57 -31.69 47.47
C LYS A 874 -6.79 -31.24 46.69
N GLN A 875 -7.99 -31.40 47.27
CA GLN A 875 -9.23 -30.96 46.63
C GLN A 875 -9.21 -29.44 46.39
N THR A 876 -8.69 -28.67 47.35
CA THR A 876 -8.46 -27.23 47.23
C THR A 876 -7.51 -26.88 46.08
N LEU A 877 -6.30 -27.48 46.02
CA LEU A 877 -5.38 -27.30 44.89
C LEU A 877 -6.08 -27.57 43.54
N THR A 878 -6.83 -28.67 43.48
CA THR A 878 -7.61 -29.08 42.30
C THR A 878 -8.69 -28.07 41.88
N ILE A 879 -9.36 -27.40 42.82
CA ILE A 879 -10.33 -26.32 42.55
C ILE A 879 -9.61 -25.06 42.07
N LEU A 880 -8.48 -24.72 42.70
CA LEU A 880 -7.62 -23.60 42.30
C LEU A 880 -6.92 -23.82 40.95
N GLY A 881 -7.03 -25.02 40.36
CA GLY A 881 -6.55 -25.36 39.01
C GLY A 881 -5.25 -26.18 38.99
N PHE A 882 -4.68 -26.49 40.15
CA PHE A 882 -3.41 -27.18 40.29
C PHE A 882 -3.61 -28.70 40.47
N GLY A 883 -2.92 -29.46 39.61
CA GLY A 883 -3.02 -30.91 39.56
C GLY A 883 -4.37 -31.47 39.14
N THR A 884 -4.43 -32.80 39.00
CA THR A 884 -5.58 -33.56 38.51
C THR A 884 -5.94 -34.71 39.47
N PHE A 885 -6.16 -34.38 40.74
CA PHE A 885 -6.58 -35.38 41.73
C PHE A 885 -8.02 -35.86 41.45
N PRO A 886 -8.31 -37.16 41.71
CA PRO A 886 -9.67 -37.69 41.64
C PRO A 886 -10.52 -37.14 42.79
N ASP A 887 -11.84 -37.12 42.61
CA ASP A 887 -12.83 -36.43 43.48
C ASP A 887 -12.71 -36.78 44.97
N ASN A 888 -12.29 -38.00 45.29
CA ASN A 888 -12.03 -38.50 46.65
C ASN A 888 -10.55 -38.95 46.78
N PRO A 889 -9.59 -38.01 46.92
CA PRO A 889 -8.16 -38.33 46.82
C PRO A 889 -7.58 -38.83 48.14
N SER A 890 -6.50 -39.62 48.09
CA SER A 890 -5.93 -40.26 49.28
C SER A 890 -5.34 -39.27 50.30
N TYR A 891 -5.32 -39.65 51.58
CA TYR A 891 -4.70 -38.91 52.69
C TYR A 891 -3.16 -38.80 52.61
N ASN A 892 -2.51 -39.53 51.72
CA ASN A 892 -1.04 -39.58 51.63
C ASN A 892 -0.50 -38.39 50.81
N TYR A 893 0.37 -37.56 51.38
CA TYR A 893 1.16 -36.60 50.61
C TYR A 893 2.28 -37.40 49.92
N GLY A 894 2.14 -37.62 48.61
CA GLY A 894 3.09 -38.36 47.80
C GLY A 894 3.81 -37.45 46.80
N LEU A 895 4.75 -38.00 46.01
CA LEU A 895 5.46 -37.29 44.94
C LEU A 895 4.55 -36.50 43.98
N VAL A 896 3.36 -37.02 43.66
CA VAL A 896 2.36 -36.29 42.83
C VAL A 896 1.82 -35.06 43.57
N THR A 897 1.62 -35.15 44.88
CA THR A 897 1.20 -34.02 45.73
C THR A 897 2.32 -33.01 45.93
N LYS A 898 3.57 -33.48 46.04
CA LYS A 898 4.76 -32.61 46.07
C LYS A 898 4.81 -31.73 44.81
N ARG A 899 4.72 -32.34 43.63
CA ARG A 899 4.72 -31.62 42.33
C ARG A 899 3.61 -30.60 42.18
N VAL A 900 2.38 -30.96 42.55
CA VAL A 900 1.24 -30.03 42.45
C VAL A 900 1.37 -28.85 43.43
N VAL A 901 2.12 -29.00 44.52
CA VAL A 901 2.47 -27.89 45.42
C VAL A 901 3.66 -27.09 44.88
N GLU A 902 4.64 -27.71 44.23
CA GLU A 902 5.71 -27.00 43.48
C GLU A 902 5.08 -26.11 42.40
N GLU A 903 4.13 -26.64 41.62
CA GLU A 903 3.34 -25.93 40.61
C GLU A 903 2.58 -24.73 41.20
N PHE A 904 1.87 -24.92 42.33
CA PHE A 904 1.17 -23.84 43.03
C PHE A 904 2.11 -22.77 43.56
N GLN A 905 3.24 -23.19 44.14
CA GLN A 905 4.23 -22.27 44.72
C GLN A 905 4.88 -21.42 43.64
N LEU A 906 5.38 -22.04 42.56
CA LEU A 906 5.94 -21.33 41.39
C LEU A 906 5.00 -20.24 40.89
N HIS A 907 3.71 -20.55 40.78
CA HIS A 907 2.74 -19.66 40.15
C HIS A 907 2.53 -18.36 40.93
N TYR A 908 2.40 -18.42 42.26
CA TYR A 908 2.15 -17.24 43.09
C TYR A 908 3.43 -16.61 43.66
N GLY A 909 4.57 -16.79 43.00
CA GLY A 909 5.86 -16.22 43.40
C GLY A 909 6.41 -16.76 44.72
N LEU A 910 5.95 -17.95 45.14
CA LEU A 910 6.41 -18.65 46.33
C LEU A 910 7.52 -19.63 45.98
N ILE A 911 8.35 -19.98 46.96
CA ILE A 911 9.49 -20.87 46.72
C ILE A 911 9.03 -22.31 46.58
N ALA A 912 9.24 -22.86 45.38
CA ALA A 912 8.77 -24.16 44.92
C ALA A 912 9.57 -25.34 45.49
N ASN A 913 9.51 -25.51 46.81
CA ASN A 913 10.11 -26.63 47.54
C ASN A 913 9.18 -27.85 47.61
N GLY A 914 7.90 -27.72 47.21
CA GLY A 914 6.90 -28.78 47.23
C GLY A 914 6.38 -29.12 48.61
N ILE A 915 6.53 -28.19 49.54
CA ILE A 915 6.19 -28.32 50.95
C ILE A 915 5.06 -27.33 51.25
N GLY A 916 3.85 -27.83 51.55
CA GLY A 916 2.70 -27.02 51.95
C GLY A 916 2.93 -26.38 53.32
N ASP A 917 3.67 -25.28 53.32
CA ASP A 917 4.05 -24.51 54.51
C ASP A 917 3.05 -23.38 54.83
N SER A 918 3.35 -22.59 55.87
CA SER A 918 2.49 -21.50 56.31
C SER A 918 2.32 -20.38 55.29
N VAL A 919 3.28 -20.18 54.39
CA VAL A 919 3.18 -19.17 53.33
C VAL A 919 2.25 -19.68 52.23
N THR A 920 2.48 -20.92 51.82
CA THR A 920 1.73 -21.65 50.79
C THR A 920 0.24 -21.78 51.15
N LEU A 921 -0.06 -22.23 52.37
CA LEU A 921 -1.44 -22.42 52.85
C LEU A 921 -2.23 -21.10 52.90
N SER A 922 -1.60 -20.03 53.38
CA SER A 922 -2.25 -18.70 53.49
C SER A 922 -2.69 -18.17 52.13
N LYS A 923 -1.89 -18.40 51.08
CA LYS A 923 -2.24 -17.98 49.71
C LYS A 923 -3.38 -18.81 49.11
N MET A 924 -3.51 -20.09 49.44
CA MET A 924 -4.59 -20.95 48.93
C MET A 924 -5.98 -20.50 49.41
N GLU A 925 -6.11 -20.06 50.68
CA GLU A 925 -7.38 -19.62 51.25
C GLU A 925 -7.88 -18.29 50.63
N GLU A 926 -6.97 -17.35 50.39
CA GLU A 926 -7.23 -16.06 49.72
C GLU A 926 -7.86 -16.23 48.32
N LEU A 927 -7.38 -17.25 47.60
CA LEU A 927 -7.74 -17.51 46.20
C LEU A 927 -9.09 -18.23 46.08
N LEU A 928 -9.41 -19.18 46.97
CA LEU A 928 -10.67 -19.95 46.90
C LEU A 928 -11.91 -19.07 46.85
N GLY A 929 -11.91 -17.96 47.60
CA GLY A 929 -13.04 -17.02 47.71
C GLY A 929 -13.40 -16.27 46.41
N GLN A 930 -12.60 -16.40 45.35
CA GLN A 930 -12.75 -15.65 44.10
C GLN A 930 -13.35 -16.48 42.95
N THR A 931 -13.67 -17.77 43.18
CA THR A 931 -14.13 -18.71 42.13
C THR A 931 -15.62 -18.57 41.80
N LEU A 932 -15.97 -18.48 40.51
CA LEU A 932 -17.34 -18.49 39.97
C LEU A 932 -17.70 -19.83 39.31
N LYS A 933 -18.95 -20.32 39.44
CA LYS A 933 -19.36 -21.67 38.97
C LYS A 933 -20.87 -21.81 38.71
N ASP A 934 -21.28 -22.96 38.15
CA ASP A 934 -22.69 -23.26 37.89
C ASP A 934 -23.58 -23.13 39.14
N GLY A 935 -24.74 -22.48 38.97
CA GLY A 935 -25.65 -22.13 40.07
C GLY A 935 -25.46 -20.72 40.64
N ASP A 936 -24.32 -20.05 40.42
CA ASP A 936 -24.13 -18.65 40.83
C ASP A 936 -25.03 -17.70 40.01
N ASP A 937 -25.52 -16.61 40.60
CA ASP A 937 -26.35 -15.59 39.91
C ASP A 937 -26.01 -14.19 40.42
N ASN A 938 -25.01 -13.55 39.79
CA ASN A 938 -24.44 -12.27 40.24
C ASN A 938 -23.82 -11.47 39.07
N GLU A 939 -23.43 -10.22 39.32
CA GLU A 939 -22.87 -9.36 38.25
C GLU A 939 -21.48 -9.80 37.77
N GLN A 940 -20.65 -10.42 38.62
CA GLN A 940 -19.32 -10.93 38.21
C GLN A 940 -19.46 -12.07 37.19
N VAL A 941 -20.54 -12.86 37.27
CA VAL A 941 -20.90 -13.86 36.26
C VAL A 941 -21.44 -13.23 34.97
N LYS A 942 -22.06 -12.06 35.04
CA LYS A 942 -22.44 -11.29 33.84
C LYS A 942 -21.20 -10.69 33.16
N GLU A 943 -20.33 -10.06 33.95
CA GLU A 943 -19.05 -9.52 33.54
C GLU A 943 -18.18 -10.59 32.91
N LEU A 944 -18.04 -11.75 33.56
CA LEU A 944 -17.36 -12.94 33.03
C LEU A 944 -17.84 -13.32 31.62
N LYS A 945 -19.14 -13.26 31.32
CA LYS A 945 -19.67 -13.57 29.99
C LYS A 945 -19.31 -12.50 28.95
N VAL A 946 -19.41 -11.22 29.31
CA VAL A 946 -18.98 -10.11 28.45
C VAL A 946 -17.49 -10.24 28.15
N ASN A 947 -16.68 -10.40 29.20
CA ASN A 947 -15.24 -10.59 29.14
C ASN A 947 -14.85 -11.81 28.28
N LEU A 948 -15.51 -12.96 28.44
CA LEU A 948 -15.29 -14.14 27.60
C LEU A 948 -15.63 -13.87 26.13
N THR A 949 -16.79 -13.27 25.83
CA THR A 949 -17.16 -12.92 24.44
C THR A 949 -16.19 -11.89 23.83
N SER A 950 -15.73 -10.91 24.61
CA SER A 950 -14.66 -9.96 24.22
C SER A 950 -13.31 -10.63 24.02
N LEU A 951 -13.04 -11.77 24.66
CA LEU A 951 -11.88 -12.63 24.39
C LEU A 951 -12.15 -13.71 23.32
N GLY A 952 -13.30 -13.66 22.63
CA GLY A 952 -13.64 -14.57 21.53
C GLY A 952 -14.33 -15.87 21.95
N PHE A 953 -14.56 -16.07 23.26
CA PHE A 953 -15.12 -17.29 23.83
C PHE A 953 -16.62 -17.18 24.05
N GLY A 954 -17.38 -17.81 23.16
CA GLY A 954 -18.83 -17.89 23.21
C GLY A 954 -19.51 -16.62 22.68
N ASN A 955 -20.59 -16.80 21.93
CA ASN A 955 -21.39 -15.71 21.36
C ASN A 955 -22.56 -15.39 22.31
N PHE A 956 -22.26 -14.75 23.45
CA PHE A 956 -23.31 -14.26 24.36
C PHE A 956 -23.93 -12.96 23.81
N PRO A 957 -25.24 -12.73 23.99
CA PRO A 957 -25.87 -11.49 23.53
C PRO A 957 -25.32 -10.28 24.31
N THR A 958 -25.35 -9.10 23.69
CA THR A 958 -24.79 -7.82 24.20
C THR A 958 -25.26 -7.39 25.60
N ASN A 959 -26.35 -7.98 26.12
CA ASN A 959 -26.77 -7.86 27.51
C ASN A 959 -27.07 -9.25 28.11
N PRO A 960 -26.06 -10.00 28.57
CA PRO A 960 -26.25 -11.39 28.99
C PRO A 960 -26.87 -11.51 30.39
N SER A 961 -27.38 -12.70 30.72
CA SER A 961 -27.94 -13.00 32.04
C SER A 961 -26.86 -13.13 33.13
N LYS A 962 -27.21 -12.80 34.38
CA LYS A 962 -26.33 -12.92 35.56
C LYS A 962 -26.12 -14.36 36.04
N ARG A 963 -26.98 -15.29 35.64
CA ARG A 963 -26.95 -16.69 36.08
C ARG A 963 -25.90 -17.52 35.35
N TYR A 964 -25.02 -18.17 36.09
CA TYR A 964 -24.13 -19.23 35.59
C TYR A 964 -24.98 -20.46 35.30
N GLY A 965 -24.80 -21.03 34.11
CA GLY A 965 -25.55 -22.16 33.60
C GLY A 965 -24.69 -23.02 32.70
N ALA A 966 -25.15 -24.23 32.36
CA ALA A 966 -24.44 -25.21 31.52
C ALA A 966 -23.91 -24.71 30.15
N VAL A 967 -24.39 -23.57 29.64
CA VAL A 967 -23.81 -22.89 28.46
C VAL A 967 -22.55 -22.10 28.84
N THR A 968 -22.59 -21.35 29.95
CA THR A 968 -21.45 -20.61 30.50
C THR A 968 -20.39 -21.56 31.06
N GLU A 969 -20.79 -22.64 31.73
CA GLU A 969 -19.89 -23.73 32.13
C GLU A 969 -19.14 -24.32 30.94
N ARG A 970 -19.83 -24.55 29.81
CA ARG A 970 -19.21 -25.04 28.57
C ARG A 970 -18.24 -24.04 27.98
N VAL A 971 -18.63 -22.77 27.84
CA VAL A 971 -17.74 -21.72 27.31
C VAL A 971 -16.51 -21.51 28.21
N VAL A 972 -16.65 -21.65 29.53
CA VAL A 972 -15.50 -21.62 30.46
C VAL A 972 -14.63 -22.87 30.32
N LYS A 973 -15.20 -24.06 30.07
CA LYS A 973 -14.40 -25.26 29.70
C LYS A 973 -13.66 -25.07 28.38
N ASP A 974 -14.29 -24.43 27.40
CA ASP A 974 -13.67 -24.15 26.09
C ASP A 974 -12.55 -23.10 26.22
N PHE A 975 -12.74 -22.03 27.01
CA PHE A 975 -11.68 -21.09 27.40
C PHE A 975 -10.53 -21.78 28.12
N GLN A 976 -10.85 -22.61 29.12
CA GLN A 976 -9.85 -23.35 29.90
C GLN A 976 -9.04 -24.26 28.98
N ARG A 977 -9.69 -25.05 28.12
CA ARG A 977 -9.05 -25.93 27.14
C ARG A 977 -8.09 -25.17 26.22
N THR A 978 -8.52 -24.04 25.65
CA THR A 978 -7.69 -23.28 24.69
C THR A 978 -6.45 -22.67 25.33
N TYR A 979 -6.53 -22.19 26.58
CA TYR A 979 -5.36 -21.68 27.31
C TYR A 979 -4.65 -22.74 28.17
N GLY A 980 -4.91 -24.03 27.95
CA GLY A 980 -4.24 -25.14 28.66
C GLY A 980 -4.58 -25.25 30.15
N LEU A 981 -5.58 -24.50 30.63
CA LEU A 981 -6.08 -24.56 32.00
C LEU A 981 -6.97 -25.80 32.19
N ARG A 982 -7.11 -26.26 33.44
CA ARG A 982 -7.98 -27.39 33.78
C ARG A 982 -9.45 -27.08 33.47
N GLU A 983 -10.08 -27.89 32.61
CA GLU A 983 -11.51 -27.84 32.22
C GLU A 983 -12.49 -28.15 33.36
N SER A 984 -12.46 -27.35 34.43
CA SER A 984 -13.41 -27.45 35.55
C SER A 984 -14.80 -26.93 35.18
N GLY A 985 -14.90 -25.96 34.25
CA GLY A 985 -16.14 -25.22 33.98
C GLY A 985 -16.54 -24.24 35.08
N SER A 986 -15.67 -24.06 36.08
CA SER A 986 -15.74 -22.98 37.07
C SER A 986 -14.64 -21.98 36.74
N ALA A 987 -14.94 -20.69 36.67
CA ALA A 987 -13.93 -19.66 36.53
C ALA A 987 -13.24 -19.44 37.89
N ASN A 988 -12.22 -20.25 38.14
CA ASN A 988 -11.33 -20.16 39.30
C ASN A 988 -10.30 -19.03 39.13
N PRO A 989 -9.45 -18.74 40.14
CA PRO A 989 -8.53 -17.60 40.09
C PRO A 989 -7.60 -17.63 38.88
N LEU A 990 -6.98 -18.77 38.54
CA LEU A 990 -6.18 -18.89 37.32
C LEU A 990 -6.96 -18.57 36.04
N THR A 991 -8.24 -18.93 36.00
CA THR A 991 -9.12 -18.64 34.86
C THR A 991 -9.45 -17.15 34.81
N LEU A 992 -9.83 -16.55 35.93
CA LEU A 992 -10.18 -15.13 36.03
C LEU A 992 -8.96 -14.22 35.86
N GLU A 993 -7.80 -14.63 36.37
CA GLU A 993 -6.50 -13.97 36.17
C GLU A 993 -6.02 -14.13 34.74
N LYS A 994 -6.19 -15.27 34.07
CA LYS A 994 -5.92 -15.37 32.63
C LYS A 994 -6.87 -14.50 31.81
N ILE A 995 -8.16 -14.41 32.16
CA ILE A 995 -9.12 -13.49 31.53
C ILE A 995 -8.73 -12.02 31.76
N GLN A 996 -8.52 -11.60 33.00
CA GLN A 996 -8.20 -10.21 33.34
C GLN A 996 -6.79 -9.82 32.87
N SER A 997 -5.82 -10.72 32.85
CA SER A 997 -4.51 -10.47 32.23
C SER A 997 -4.57 -10.51 30.71
N LEU A 998 -5.55 -11.15 30.08
CA LEU A 998 -5.82 -11.02 28.63
C LEU A 998 -6.47 -9.67 28.29
N LEU A 999 -7.34 -9.16 29.16
CA LEU A 999 -8.02 -7.87 28.98
C LEU A 999 -7.13 -6.67 29.32
N ASN A 1000 -6.39 -6.70 30.44
CA ASN A 1000 -5.52 -5.60 30.87
C ASN A 1000 -4.19 -5.54 30.10
N ARG A 1001 -4.06 -6.23 28.97
CA ARG A 1001 -2.92 -6.08 28.07
C ARG A 1001 -3.02 -4.72 27.36
N SER A 1002 -2.09 -3.84 27.70
CA SER A 1002 -1.64 -2.75 26.86
C SER A 1002 -0.20 -3.04 26.48
N TYR A 1003 0.08 -3.28 25.20
CA TYR A 1003 1.45 -3.33 24.68
C TYR A 1003 1.74 -2.12 23.79
N LYS A 1004 2.94 -1.57 23.90
CA LYS A 1004 3.42 -0.41 23.14
C LYS A 1004 4.90 -0.59 22.77
N ASN A 1005 5.42 0.30 21.93
CA ASN A 1005 6.81 0.25 21.50
C ASN A 1005 7.80 0.29 22.68
N GLY A 1006 8.63 -0.76 22.77
CA GLY A 1006 9.58 -1.01 23.86
C GLY A 1006 9.22 -2.19 24.77
N ASP A 1007 7.97 -2.67 24.77
CA ASP A 1007 7.56 -3.80 25.63
C ASP A 1007 8.05 -5.16 25.09
N GLN A 1008 8.30 -6.13 25.97
CA GLN A 1008 8.64 -7.51 25.59
C GLN A 1008 7.85 -8.54 26.43
N HIS A 1009 7.17 -9.46 25.75
CA HIS A 1009 6.30 -10.48 26.36
C HIS A 1009 6.01 -11.63 25.38
N ASP A 1010 5.93 -12.88 25.83
CA ASP A 1010 5.67 -14.02 24.92
C ASP A 1010 4.30 -13.93 24.23
N ASP A 1011 3.30 -13.35 24.92
CA ASP A 1011 2.01 -13.05 24.31
C ASP A 1011 2.06 -11.93 23.25
N ILE A 1012 3.16 -11.16 23.09
CA ILE A 1012 3.37 -10.31 21.90
C ILE A 1012 3.72 -11.19 20.69
N SER A 1013 4.44 -12.29 20.86
CA SER A 1013 4.59 -13.31 19.80
C SER A 1013 3.26 -13.96 19.45
N MET A 1014 2.32 -14.09 20.40
CA MET A 1014 0.96 -14.52 20.10
C MET A 1014 0.14 -13.41 19.42
N LEU A 1015 0.18 -12.16 19.91
CA LEU A 1015 -0.46 -11.01 19.26
C LEU A 1015 -0.03 -10.88 17.79
N LYS A 1016 1.25 -11.03 17.51
CA LYS A 1016 1.77 -11.03 16.13
C LYS A 1016 1.16 -12.15 15.29
N LYS A 1017 1.04 -13.37 15.82
CA LYS A 1017 0.34 -14.47 15.14
C LYS A 1017 -1.15 -14.20 14.98
N ASP A 1018 -1.78 -13.56 15.96
CA ASP A 1018 -3.20 -13.24 15.97
C ASP A 1018 -3.51 -12.15 14.92
N LEU A 1019 -2.67 -11.12 14.82
CA LEU A 1019 -2.67 -10.11 13.76
C LEU A 1019 -2.44 -10.77 12.39
N THR A 1020 -1.41 -11.59 12.23
CA THR A 1020 -1.18 -12.33 10.96
C THR A 1020 -2.37 -13.24 10.63
N SER A 1021 -3.01 -13.90 11.61
CA SER A 1021 -4.22 -14.73 11.39
C SER A 1021 -5.44 -13.92 10.92
N LEU A 1022 -5.41 -12.60 11.15
CA LEU A 1022 -6.40 -11.60 10.73
C LEU A 1022 -5.99 -10.82 9.47
N GLY A 1023 -4.81 -11.10 8.89
CA GLY A 1023 -4.28 -10.44 7.69
C GLY A 1023 -3.35 -9.25 7.94
N TYR A 1024 -2.95 -8.98 9.19
CA TYR A 1024 -2.13 -7.81 9.57
C TYR A 1024 -0.69 -8.20 9.91
N GLY A 1025 0.27 -7.68 9.15
CA GLY A 1025 1.71 -7.88 9.33
C GLY A 1025 2.20 -9.31 9.04
N ASN A 1026 3.21 -9.43 8.18
CA ASN A 1026 3.84 -10.72 7.84
C ASN A 1026 4.91 -11.12 8.87
N PHE A 1027 4.49 -11.40 10.11
CA PHE A 1027 5.42 -11.84 11.16
C PHE A 1027 5.85 -13.31 10.96
N PRO A 1028 7.13 -13.66 11.18
CA PRO A 1028 7.61 -15.02 10.97
C PRO A 1028 6.93 -16.01 11.93
N ARG A 1029 6.80 -17.29 11.54
CA ARG A 1029 6.00 -18.33 12.27
C ARG A 1029 6.31 -18.50 13.76
N SER A 1030 7.49 -18.05 14.21
CA SER A 1030 7.79 -17.78 15.61
C SER A 1030 8.24 -16.31 15.73
N PRO A 1031 7.32 -15.36 15.95
CA PRO A 1031 7.67 -13.95 16.01
C PRO A 1031 8.49 -13.64 17.26
N SER A 1032 9.30 -12.58 17.21
CA SER A 1032 9.97 -12.06 18.41
C SER A 1032 8.94 -11.57 19.45
N PRO A 1033 9.17 -11.78 20.76
CA PRO A 1033 8.29 -11.30 21.83
C PRO A 1033 8.38 -9.78 22.05
N VAL A 1034 9.18 -9.06 21.27
CA VAL A 1034 9.40 -7.60 21.39
C VAL A 1034 8.39 -6.83 20.57
N TYR A 1035 7.66 -5.92 21.20
CA TYR A 1035 6.83 -4.92 20.54
C TYR A 1035 7.73 -3.74 20.14
N GLY A 1036 8.40 -3.86 18.98
CA GLY A 1036 9.19 -2.77 18.40
C GLY A 1036 8.36 -1.86 17.49
N LYS A 1037 8.99 -0.86 16.86
CA LYS A 1037 8.35 0.06 15.90
C LYS A 1037 7.54 -0.65 14.81
N VAL A 1038 8.02 -1.77 14.28
CA VAL A 1038 7.30 -2.59 13.28
C VAL A 1038 6.01 -3.18 13.86
N THR A 1039 6.00 -3.58 15.13
CA THR A 1039 4.80 -4.07 15.81
C THR A 1039 3.83 -2.92 16.11
N GLN A 1040 4.34 -1.75 16.48
CA GLN A 1040 3.54 -0.53 16.64
C GLN A 1040 2.84 -0.16 15.33
N ALA A 1041 3.56 -0.12 14.21
CA ALA A 1041 3.01 0.23 12.90
C ALA A 1041 1.89 -0.72 12.45
N VAL A 1042 2.04 -2.04 12.62
CA VAL A 1042 0.96 -3.01 12.30
C VAL A 1042 -0.24 -2.88 13.25
N VAL A 1043 -0.03 -2.39 14.47
CA VAL A 1043 -1.15 -2.06 15.39
C VAL A 1043 -1.83 -0.75 15.02
N GLU A 1044 -1.09 0.24 14.51
CA GLU A 1044 -1.63 1.49 13.96
C GLU A 1044 -2.42 1.24 12.66
N GLU A 1045 -1.91 0.38 11.78
CA GLU A 1045 -2.60 -0.17 10.61
C GLU A 1045 -3.91 -0.86 11.01
N PHE A 1046 -3.86 -1.83 11.93
CA PHE A 1046 -5.06 -2.49 12.43
C PHE A 1046 -6.04 -1.49 13.06
N GLN A 1047 -5.58 -0.51 13.83
CA GLN A 1047 -6.44 0.51 14.44
C GLN A 1047 -7.11 1.39 13.37
N LYS A 1048 -6.37 1.82 12.35
CA LYS A 1048 -6.87 2.60 11.20
C LYS A 1048 -7.97 1.84 10.45
N ASP A 1049 -7.67 0.62 9.99
CA ASP A 1049 -8.60 -0.27 9.27
C ASP A 1049 -9.89 -0.58 10.05
N ASN A 1050 -9.86 -0.44 11.39
CA ASN A 1050 -10.96 -0.78 12.28
C ASN A 1050 -11.70 0.44 12.86
N ASN A 1051 -11.43 1.65 12.34
CA ASN A 1051 -11.94 2.95 12.80
C ASN A 1051 -11.72 3.18 14.31
N MET A 1052 -10.58 2.73 14.82
CA MET A 1052 -10.17 2.92 16.21
C MET A 1052 -9.21 4.13 16.33
N PRO A 1053 -9.08 4.75 17.51
CA PRO A 1053 -8.05 5.76 17.74
C PRO A 1053 -6.66 5.18 17.47
N VAL A 1054 -5.99 5.71 16.44
CA VAL A 1054 -4.63 5.31 16.06
C VAL A 1054 -3.67 5.82 17.14
N THR A 1055 -3.18 4.90 17.96
CA THR A 1055 -2.38 5.16 19.16
C THR A 1055 -1.11 4.31 19.22
N GLY A 1056 -1.03 3.24 18.42
CA GLY A 1056 0.07 2.28 18.46
C GLY A 1056 0.14 1.46 19.75
N VAL A 1057 -0.86 1.59 20.63
CA VAL A 1057 -0.99 0.81 21.87
C VAL A 1057 -2.04 -0.28 21.65
N ALA A 1058 -1.59 -1.53 21.70
CA ALA A 1058 -2.43 -2.71 21.68
C ALA A 1058 -3.12 -2.89 23.05
N ASP A 1059 -4.20 -2.14 23.27
CA ASP A 1059 -4.96 -2.06 24.54
C ASP A 1059 -6.12 -3.08 24.65
N ALA A 1060 -6.86 -3.01 25.75
CA ALA A 1060 -8.04 -3.84 26.03
C ALA A 1060 -9.11 -3.79 24.92
N ASN A 1061 -9.32 -2.61 24.30
CA ASN A 1061 -10.30 -2.42 23.24
C ASN A 1061 -9.82 -3.03 21.93
N PHE A 1062 -8.54 -2.82 21.61
CA PHE A 1062 -7.84 -3.42 20.48
C PHE A 1062 -7.85 -4.96 20.56
N PHE A 1063 -7.50 -5.53 21.72
CA PHE A 1063 -7.59 -6.98 21.94
C PHE A 1063 -9.03 -7.49 21.87
N SER A 1064 -10.01 -6.70 22.32
CA SER A 1064 -11.43 -7.04 22.16
C SER A 1064 -11.86 -7.03 20.68
N LYS A 1065 -11.34 -6.11 19.85
CA LYS A 1065 -11.60 -6.08 18.40
C LYS A 1065 -10.94 -7.26 17.70
N ILE A 1066 -9.67 -7.57 17.97
CA ILE A 1066 -8.99 -8.78 17.47
C ILE A 1066 -9.80 -10.03 17.78
N ASN A 1067 -10.19 -10.22 19.04
CA ASN A 1067 -10.86 -11.44 19.47
C ASN A 1067 -12.31 -11.53 18.96
N TYR A 1068 -13.02 -10.40 18.82
CA TYR A 1068 -14.30 -10.35 18.08
C TYR A 1068 -14.11 -10.84 16.65
N LEU A 1069 -13.13 -10.29 15.92
CA LEU A 1069 -12.82 -10.66 14.54
C LEU A 1069 -12.39 -12.14 14.41
N ARG A 1070 -11.80 -12.74 15.46
CA ARG A 1070 -11.44 -14.17 15.48
C ARG A 1070 -12.58 -15.13 15.86
N GLN A 1071 -13.77 -14.64 16.27
CA GLN A 1071 -14.90 -15.52 16.60
C GLN A 1071 -15.34 -16.35 15.40
N ILE A 1072 -15.31 -17.69 15.51
CA ILE A 1072 -15.84 -18.60 14.49
C ILE A 1072 -17.37 -18.47 14.42
N VAL A 1073 -17.87 -18.13 13.24
CA VAL A 1073 -19.29 -17.99 12.88
C VAL A 1073 -19.83 -19.31 12.31
N TYR A 1074 -19.07 -19.98 11.42
CA TYR A 1074 -19.49 -21.21 10.74
C TYR A 1074 -18.33 -22.21 10.58
N LYS A 1075 -18.60 -23.51 10.75
CA LYS A 1075 -17.59 -24.57 10.67
C LYS A 1075 -18.13 -25.92 10.19
N SER A 1076 -17.21 -26.87 9.99
CA SER A 1076 -17.51 -28.22 9.51
C SER A 1076 -18.52 -28.97 10.40
N GLY A 1077 -19.73 -29.18 9.88
CA GLY A 1077 -20.83 -29.89 10.54
C GLY A 1077 -22.11 -29.05 10.74
N ASP A 1078 -22.01 -27.72 10.63
CA ASP A 1078 -23.13 -26.79 10.84
C ASP A 1078 -24.16 -26.86 9.69
N ASP A 1079 -25.39 -26.36 9.91
CA ASP A 1079 -26.52 -26.52 8.99
C ASP A 1079 -27.52 -25.35 9.13
N SER A 1080 -27.48 -24.35 8.23
CA SER A 1080 -28.29 -23.13 8.33
C SER A 1080 -28.60 -22.48 6.97
N ALA A 1081 -29.57 -21.55 6.93
CA ALA A 1081 -29.94 -20.88 5.68
C ALA A 1081 -28.88 -19.86 5.23
N GLU A 1082 -28.27 -19.20 6.19
CA GLU A 1082 -27.20 -18.20 6.06
C GLU A 1082 -25.91 -18.85 5.54
N ILE A 1083 -25.68 -20.14 5.84
CA ILE A 1083 -24.62 -20.95 5.21
C ILE A 1083 -24.87 -21.16 3.70
N ARG A 1084 -26.09 -20.98 3.18
CA ARG A 1084 -26.31 -20.91 1.71
C ARG A 1084 -25.85 -19.59 1.13
N GLU A 1085 -26.20 -18.50 1.80
CA GLU A 1085 -25.84 -17.14 1.39
C GLU A 1085 -24.32 -16.98 1.42
N LEU A 1086 -23.66 -17.40 2.50
CA LEU A 1086 -22.21 -17.58 2.57
C LEU A 1086 -21.64 -18.36 1.38
N LYS A 1087 -22.30 -19.44 0.93
CA LYS A 1087 -21.80 -20.24 -0.22
C LYS A 1087 -21.99 -19.54 -1.55
N ASN A 1088 -23.09 -18.82 -1.73
CA ASN A 1088 -23.30 -17.99 -2.90
C ASN A 1088 -22.27 -16.86 -2.93
N HIS A 1089 -22.04 -16.20 -1.78
CA HIS A 1089 -21.00 -15.19 -1.56
C HIS A 1089 -19.59 -15.74 -1.80
N LEU A 1090 -19.29 -16.97 -1.38
CA LEU A 1090 -18.03 -17.63 -1.68
C LEU A 1090 -17.90 -17.99 -3.16
N THR A 1091 -18.93 -18.54 -3.80
CA THR A 1091 -18.90 -18.86 -5.24
C THR A 1091 -18.82 -17.60 -6.11
N PHE A 1092 -19.44 -16.50 -5.69
CA PHE A 1092 -19.28 -15.18 -6.28
C PHE A 1092 -17.84 -14.66 -6.10
N LEU A 1093 -17.31 -14.74 -4.87
CA LEU A 1093 -15.88 -14.59 -4.59
C LEU A 1093 -15.04 -15.80 -5.10
N GLY A 1094 -15.49 -16.61 -6.06
CA GLY A 1094 -14.69 -17.66 -6.74
C GLY A 1094 -14.26 -18.86 -5.91
N PHE A 1095 -14.50 -18.83 -4.60
CA PHE A 1095 -14.22 -19.88 -3.65
C PHE A 1095 -15.22 -21.03 -3.81
N GLY A 1096 -14.90 -21.88 -4.77
CA GLY A 1096 -15.63 -23.10 -5.11
C GLY A 1096 -16.94 -22.85 -5.85
N ASN A 1097 -17.50 -23.92 -6.41
CA ASN A 1097 -18.72 -23.87 -7.23
C ASN A 1097 -19.85 -24.62 -6.48
N PHE A 1098 -20.72 -23.85 -5.81
CA PHE A 1098 -21.94 -24.35 -5.19
C PHE A 1098 -23.15 -24.08 -6.12
N PRO A 1099 -24.12 -25.00 -6.22
CA PRO A 1099 -25.29 -24.78 -7.07
C PRO A 1099 -26.17 -23.66 -6.51
N SER A 1100 -26.83 -22.90 -7.39
CA SER A 1100 -27.53 -21.62 -7.10
C SER A 1100 -28.56 -21.61 -5.96
N ASN A 1101 -29.07 -22.78 -5.54
CA ASN A 1101 -29.72 -22.96 -4.25
C ASN A 1101 -29.01 -24.09 -3.49
N PRO A 1102 -27.94 -23.79 -2.72
CA PRO A 1102 -27.06 -24.81 -2.20
C PRO A 1102 -27.63 -25.50 -0.96
N SER A 1103 -26.96 -26.57 -0.53
CA SER A 1103 -27.28 -27.21 0.75
C SER A 1103 -26.98 -26.27 1.92
N PRO A 1104 -27.86 -26.17 2.94
CA PRO A 1104 -27.61 -25.40 4.15
C PRO A 1104 -26.46 -25.97 5.00
N ARG A 1105 -26.00 -27.20 4.74
CA ARG A 1105 -24.95 -27.89 5.52
C ARG A 1105 -23.54 -27.47 5.14
N TYR A 1106 -22.77 -26.95 6.10
CA TYR A 1106 -21.33 -26.69 5.99
C TYR A 1106 -20.57 -28.04 6.06
N GLY A 1107 -20.33 -28.64 4.90
CA GLY A 1107 -19.63 -29.93 4.79
C GLY A 1107 -18.12 -29.78 4.62
N SER A 1108 -17.40 -30.90 4.57
CA SER A 1108 -15.94 -30.93 4.32
C SER A 1108 -15.51 -30.22 3.03
N VAL A 1109 -16.39 -30.16 2.03
CA VAL A 1109 -16.20 -29.37 0.80
C VAL A 1109 -16.17 -27.86 1.12
N THR A 1110 -17.10 -27.36 1.91
CA THR A 1110 -17.14 -25.95 2.37
C THR A 1110 -15.96 -25.63 3.30
N THR A 1111 -15.58 -26.56 4.18
CA THR A 1111 -14.38 -26.43 5.02
C THR A 1111 -13.10 -26.32 4.19
N ARG A 1112 -12.96 -27.11 3.10
CA ARG A 1112 -11.83 -26.99 2.17
C ARG A 1112 -11.82 -25.63 1.47
N ILE A 1113 -12.99 -25.22 0.97
CA ILE A 1113 -13.17 -23.95 0.26
C ILE A 1113 -12.88 -22.72 1.15
N ILE A 1114 -13.22 -22.76 2.44
CA ILE A 1114 -12.83 -21.70 3.38
C ILE A 1114 -11.36 -21.76 3.78
N LYS A 1115 -10.70 -22.93 3.74
CA LYS A 1115 -9.23 -22.96 3.80
C LYS A 1115 -8.62 -22.30 2.58
N GLU A 1116 -9.22 -22.45 1.40
CA GLU A 1116 -8.81 -21.76 0.18
C GLU A 1116 -9.07 -20.23 0.30
N PHE A 1117 -10.21 -19.80 0.85
CA PHE A 1117 -10.49 -18.39 1.20
C PHE A 1117 -9.44 -17.79 2.13
N GLN A 1118 -9.24 -18.42 3.27
CA GLN A 1118 -8.31 -17.91 4.27
C GLN A 1118 -6.87 -17.97 3.76
N SER A 1119 -6.53 -19.06 3.04
CA SER A 1119 -5.25 -19.22 2.34
C SER A 1119 -4.93 -18.10 1.38
N TYR A 1120 -5.96 -17.51 0.79
CA TYR A 1120 -5.86 -16.42 -0.14
C TYR A 1120 -5.53 -15.13 0.62
N TYR A 1121 -6.51 -14.52 1.32
CA TYR A 1121 -6.44 -13.20 2.00
C TYR A 1121 -5.47 -13.06 3.19
N GLY A 1122 -4.36 -13.81 3.22
CA GLY A 1122 -3.36 -13.77 4.29
C GLY A 1122 -3.82 -14.36 5.64
N LEU A 1123 -5.07 -14.81 5.75
CA LEU A 1123 -5.67 -15.33 6.97
C LEU A 1123 -5.17 -16.74 7.31
N GLU A 1124 -5.38 -17.15 8.57
CA GLU A 1124 -5.02 -18.51 8.98
C GLU A 1124 -5.96 -19.56 8.35
N LYS A 1125 -5.36 -20.59 7.73
CA LYS A 1125 -6.01 -21.62 6.87
C LYS A 1125 -6.82 -22.67 7.68
N THR A 1126 -7.69 -22.19 8.57
CA THR A 1126 -8.43 -23.00 9.56
C THR A 1126 -9.56 -23.82 8.95
N GLY A 1127 -10.27 -23.28 7.95
CA GLY A 1127 -11.46 -23.90 7.35
C GLY A 1127 -12.78 -23.58 8.04
N ASP A 1128 -12.71 -22.77 9.10
CA ASP A 1128 -13.84 -22.30 9.89
C ASP A 1128 -13.95 -20.78 9.69
N VAL A 1129 -15.10 -20.28 9.21
CA VAL A 1129 -15.31 -18.85 8.95
C VAL A 1129 -15.31 -18.11 10.28
N ASN A 1130 -14.28 -17.30 10.54
CA ASN A 1130 -14.31 -16.33 11.63
C ASN A 1130 -14.88 -14.98 11.17
N ARG A 1131 -15.16 -14.06 12.10
CA ARG A 1131 -15.72 -12.75 11.76
C ARG A 1131 -14.82 -11.90 10.86
N GLN A 1132 -13.50 -12.06 10.87
CA GLN A 1132 -12.62 -11.42 9.87
C GLN A 1132 -12.77 -12.05 8.50
N THR A 1133 -12.88 -13.37 8.44
CA THR A 1133 -13.18 -14.10 7.19
C THR A 1133 -14.52 -13.59 6.64
N LEU A 1134 -15.55 -13.45 7.48
CA LEU A 1134 -16.86 -12.95 7.07
C LEU A 1134 -16.83 -11.45 6.74
N ASN A 1135 -16.16 -10.61 7.51
CA ASN A 1135 -15.98 -9.20 7.22
C ASN A 1135 -15.22 -8.99 5.91
N ILE A 1136 -14.21 -9.80 5.58
CA ILE A 1136 -13.47 -9.74 4.31
C ILE A 1136 -14.33 -10.31 3.17
N ILE A 1137 -15.18 -11.33 3.41
CA ILE A 1137 -16.22 -11.74 2.45
C ILE A 1137 -17.16 -10.56 2.17
N GLU A 1138 -17.72 -9.95 3.21
CA GLU A 1138 -18.69 -8.86 3.11
C GLU A 1138 -18.07 -7.58 2.52
N GLN A 1139 -16.86 -7.18 2.94
CA GLN A 1139 -16.14 -6.04 2.37
C GLN A 1139 -15.81 -6.25 0.89
N ASN A 1140 -15.44 -7.47 0.47
CA ASN A 1140 -15.23 -7.80 -0.94
C ASN A 1140 -16.56 -8.08 -1.69
N ILE A 1141 -17.73 -8.00 -1.04
CA ILE A 1141 -19.07 -8.13 -1.66
C ILE A 1141 -19.87 -6.82 -1.55
N SER A 1142 -19.44 -5.88 -0.73
CA SER A 1142 -19.81 -4.47 -0.77
C SER A 1142 -18.69 -3.61 -1.36
N THR A 1143 -17.67 -4.23 -1.95
CA THR A 1143 -16.54 -3.49 -2.52
C THR A 1143 -17.01 -2.74 -3.75
N ILE A 1144 -16.48 -1.54 -3.94
CA ILE A 1144 -16.56 -0.84 -5.21
C ILE A 1144 -16.10 -1.74 -6.37
N TYR A 1145 -15.08 -2.55 -6.12
CA TYR A 1145 -14.42 -3.38 -7.11
C TYR A 1145 -15.17 -4.68 -7.49
N GLN A 1146 -16.42 -4.58 -7.93
CA GLN A 1146 -17.22 -5.72 -8.41
C GLN A 1146 -18.25 -5.28 -9.46
N VAL A 1147 -18.87 -6.24 -10.16
CA VAL A 1147 -19.83 -5.95 -11.23
C VAL A 1147 -21.01 -5.07 -10.78
N ASN A 1148 -21.29 -4.03 -11.56
CA ASN A 1148 -22.31 -2.98 -11.40
C ASN A 1148 -22.01 -1.82 -10.43
N ASN A 1149 -20.80 -1.72 -9.86
CA ASN A 1149 -20.34 -0.56 -9.07
C ASN A 1149 -19.32 0.28 -9.87
N SER A 1150 -19.56 1.56 -10.11
CA SER A 1150 -18.47 2.46 -10.57
C SER A 1150 -17.52 2.78 -9.39
N ALA A 1151 -16.31 3.33 -9.62
CA ALA A 1151 -15.58 4.10 -8.59
C ALA A 1151 -14.52 5.02 -9.12
N PRO A 1152 -14.00 5.92 -8.24
CA PRO A 1152 -12.61 6.27 -8.25
C PRO A 1152 -11.87 4.94 -8.16
N GLU A 1153 -11.59 4.40 -6.96
CA GLU A 1153 -10.39 3.60 -6.70
C GLU A 1153 -10.32 2.29 -7.48
N ILE A 1154 -11.37 1.96 -8.23
CA ILE A 1154 -11.34 1.42 -9.59
C ILE A 1154 -10.38 2.23 -10.55
N ARG A 1155 -9.15 2.61 -10.13
CA ARG A 1155 -7.82 2.80 -10.80
C ARG A 1155 -6.73 2.28 -9.81
N GLU A 1156 -5.47 2.47 -10.15
CA GLU A 1156 -4.29 1.58 -10.11
C GLU A 1156 -4.53 0.11 -10.42
N LEU A 1157 -5.73 -0.45 -10.19
CA LEU A 1157 -6.19 -1.78 -10.61
C LEU A 1157 -6.12 -1.83 -12.15
N LYS A 1158 -7.15 -1.76 -13.00
CA LYS A 1158 -7.00 -2.07 -14.46
C LYS A 1158 -5.80 -1.54 -15.26
N LYS A 1159 -5.02 -0.50 -14.88
CA LYS A 1159 -3.70 -0.22 -15.50
C LYS A 1159 -2.55 -1.01 -14.88
N GLN A 1160 -2.31 -1.06 -13.55
CA GLN A 1160 -1.50 -2.19 -13.00
C GLN A 1160 -2.20 -3.54 -13.25
N LEU A 1161 -3.21 -3.69 -14.13
CA LEU A 1161 -3.60 -5.00 -14.64
C LEU A 1161 -3.26 -5.31 -16.08
N THR A 1162 -2.75 -4.41 -16.90
CA THR A 1162 -2.18 -4.82 -18.21
C THR A 1162 -0.80 -4.18 -18.39
N LYS A 1163 -0.32 -3.48 -17.36
CA LYS A 1163 1.05 -2.93 -17.16
C LYS A 1163 2.13 -4.02 -17.01
N ALA A 1164 1.71 -5.27 -17.09
CA ALA A 1164 2.48 -6.50 -17.24
C ALA A 1164 1.74 -7.49 -18.20
N GLY A 1165 0.87 -7.01 -19.10
CA GLY A 1165 0.33 -7.76 -20.24
C GLY A 1165 -0.77 -8.82 -20.04
N PHE A 1166 -1.34 -9.01 -18.84
CA PHE A 1166 -2.51 -9.89 -18.63
C PHE A 1166 -3.74 -9.26 -19.30
N GLY A 1167 -4.64 -10.00 -19.95
CA GLY A 1167 -5.64 -9.40 -20.85
C GLY A 1167 -4.98 -8.53 -21.95
N ASN A 1168 -5.69 -7.61 -22.64
CA ASN A 1168 -4.92 -6.57 -23.34
C ASN A 1168 -5.49 -5.14 -23.56
N PHE A 1169 -6.22 -4.59 -22.64
CA PHE A 1169 -6.80 -3.24 -22.58
C PHE A 1169 -6.04 -2.06 -23.40
N PRO A 1170 -6.67 -0.86 -23.67
CA PRO A 1170 -7.01 0.86 -25.20
C PRO A 1170 -6.00 1.95 -25.83
N SER A 1171 -5.93 3.27 -25.44
CA SER A 1171 -5.05 4.06 -24.45
C SER A 1171 -5.31 4.23 -22.94
N ASN A 1172 -6.51 4.61 -22.48
CA ASN A 1172 -6.62 5.20 -21.15
C ASN A 1172 -8.00 5.20 -20.44
N PRO A 1173 -8.09 4.99 -19.10
CA PRO A 1173 -9.07 5.53 -18.11
C PRO A 1173 -10.60 5.84 -18.41
N SER A 1174 -11.64 5.26 -17.72
CA SER A 1174 -13.09 5.73 -17.59
C SER A 1174 -14.07 4.76 -16.80
N VAL A 1175 -14.60 5.10 -15.59
CA VAL A 1175 -15.22 4.38 -14.39
C VAL A 1175 -15.84 2.96 -14.27
N HIS A 1176 -16.88 2.52 -14.99
CA HIS A 1176 -17.94 1.66 -14.37
C HIS A 1176 -17.69 0.13 -14.14
N TYR A 1177 -17.34 -0.38 -12.94
CA TYR A 1177 -17.15 -1.84 -12.69
C TYR A 1177 -18.52 -2.51 -12.77
N GLY A 1178 -18.65 -3.59 -13.51
CA GLY A 1178 -19.75 -3.65 -14.46
C GLY A 1178 -19.12 -3.90 -15.80
N SER A 1179 -19.60 -4.94 -16.50
CA SER A 1179 -18.95 -6.26 -16.47
C SER A 1179 -17.68 -6.35 -17.31
N VAL A 1180 -16.90 -5.26 -17.25
CA VAL A 1180 -15.59 -4.95 -17.76
C VAL A 1180 -14.41 -4.87 -16.71
N THR A 1181 -14.49 -5.08 -15.36
CA THR A 1181 -13.40 -5.48 -14.34
C THR A 1181 -13.38 -6.87 -13.51
N GLU A 1182 -14.45 -7.65 -13.20
CA GLU A 1182 -14.64 -9.16 -12.96
C GLU A 1182 -14.10 -10.15 -14.06
N ARG A 1183 -14.76 -10.55 -15.18
CA ARG A 1183 -14.26 -11.41 -16.33
C ARG A 1183 -12.75 -11.55 -16.65
N VAL A 1184 -11.83 -10.59 -16.59
CA VAL A 1184 -10.39 -10.83 -16.46
C VAL A 1184 -10.01 -10.48 -15.02
N MET A 1185 -9.30 -11.37 -14.33
CA MET A 1185 -9.52 -12.24 -13.14
C MET A 1185 -8.76 -13.68 -12.82
N ARG A 1186 -8.93 -14.97 -13.43
CA ARG A 1186 -8.18 -16.29 -14.06
C ARG A 1186 -7.29 -16.57 -15.59
N GLU A 1187 -6.53 -15.84 -16.63
CA GLU A 1187 -5.81 -14.39 -17.15
C GLU A 1187 -5.28 -12.90 -16.34
N TYR A 1188 -4.92 -12.40 -14.99
CA TYR A 1188 -4.90 -12.52 -13.32
C TYR A 1188 -5.09 -13.63 -12.06
N GLN A 1189 -5.87 -14.74 -11.95
CA GLN A 1189 -5.96 -15.80 -10.87
C GLN A 1189 -5.87 -17.29 -11.36
N ALA A 1190 -5.53 -17.54 -12.63
CA ALA A 1190 -4.87 -18.78 -13.05
C ALA A 1190 -3.35 -18.73 -12.83
N HIS A 1191 -2.53 -18.23 -13.75
CA HIS A 1191 -1.06 -18.36 -13.69
C HIS A 1191 -0.26 -17.54 -12.63
N HIS A 1192 -0.72 -16.43 -12.02
CA HIS A 1192 -0.16 -15.89 -10.74
C HIS A 1192 -0.74 -16.67 -9.54
N ASN A 1193 -1.72 -17.55 -9.80
CA ASN A 1193 -2.26 -18.56 -8.89
C ASN A 1193 -3.03 -17.97 -7.69
N LEU A 1194 -3.67 -16.83 -7.94
CA LEU A 1194 -4.64 -16.20 -7.05
C LEU A 1194 -6.04 -16.88 -7.19
N ILE A 1195 -7.14 -16.38 -6.58
CA ILE A 1195 -8.43 -17.10 -6.61
C ILE A 1195 -9.57 -16.49 -7.43
N GLN A 1196 -9.67 -17.12 -8.59
CA GLN A 1196 -10.67 -17.20 -9.65
C GLN A 1196 -12.10 -16.75 -9.33
N ASN A 1197 -12.29 -15.47 -9.01
CA ASN A 1197 -13.55 -14.90 -8.55
C ASN A 1197 -14.30 -13.96 -9.48
N GLY A 1198 -13.85 -12.72 -9.61
CA GLY A 1198 -14.61 -11.64 -10.17
C GLY A 1198 -14.44 -10.29 -9.49
N ILE A 1199 -13.71 -10.23 -8.40
CA ILE A 1199 -13.76 -9.10 -7.50
C ILE A 1199 -12.36 -8.58 -7.24
N GLY A 1200 -12.17 -7.27 -7.40
CA GLY A 1200 -10.96 -6.55 -7.00
C GLY A 1200 -10.89 -6.50 -5.48
N ASP A 1201 -10.62 -7.66 -4.92
CA ASP A 1201 -10.61 -7.93 -3.50
C ASP A 1201 -9.28 -7.51 -2.85
N LYS A 1202 -9.19 -7.47 -1.51
CA LYS A 1202 -8.01 -6.89 -0.83
C LYS A 1202 -6.65 -7.45 -1.28
N ILE A 1203 -6.52 -8.73 -1.69
CA ILE A 1203 -5.23 -9.25 -2.20
C ILE A 1203 -5.11 -9.13 -3.70
N THR A 1204 -6.21 -9.26 -4.42
CA THR A 1204 -6.30 -8.91 -5.83
C THR A 1204 -5.84 -7.46 -6.05
N LEU A 1205 -6.15 -6.55 -5.12
CA LEU A 1205 -5.65 -5.19 -5.01
C LEU A 1205 -4.19 -5.09 -4.56
N GLN A 1206 -3.85 -5.75 -3.45
CA GLN A 1206 -2.54 -5.57 -2.82
C GLN A 1206 -1.40 -6.09 -3.69
N LYS A 1207 -1.47 -7.32 -4.22
CA LYS A 1207 -0.37 -8.01 -4.91
C LYS A 1207 -0.12 -7.50 -6.34
N LEU A 1208 -0.50 -6.26 -6.54
CA LEU A 1208 -0.85 -5.61 -7.79
C LEU A 1208 -0.51 -4.12 -7.68
N PHE A 1209 -0.73 -3.53 -6.51
CA PHE A 1209 -0.11 -2.24 -6.14
C PHE A 1209 1.29 -2.45 -5.53
N GLU A 1210 1.69 -3.71 -5.34
CA GLU A 1210 3.08 -4.20 -5.18
C GLU A 1210 3.86 -4.18 -6.52
#